data_AF-A0A3B9AJ19-F1
#
_entry.id   AF-A0A3B9AJ19-F1
#
_cell.length_a   1.000
_cell.length_b   1.000
_cell.length_c   1.000
_cell.angle_alpha   90.00
_cell.angle_beta   90.00
_cell.angle_gamma   90.00
#
_symmetry.space_group_name_H-M   'P 1'
#
loop_
_entity.id
_entity.type
_entity.pdbx_description
1 polymer ?
#
loop_
_entity_poly.entity_id
_entity_poly.type
_entity_poly.pdbx_seq_one_letter_code
_entity_poly.pdbx_strand_id
1 'polypeptide(L)'
;MILIFYIYILFFNVIYSFPQCLSATNVAIILIWAIFWMPSNAFTQVDPAPFECAMCCGSPESNGICANTSTLWSSNERHIPRTDARTIFVHANFIIPRKSDDPESEVQGNFSEDNAEDMAFLNAIVSDCNWRLANLTGTSNCGDLRTDAKIQIIPNFIFLLDEYAWNADNSPNSINPNLNFKCPSQIQAAWHLANLSNQINSNPNIPRGINVFFPIQGDIYNRLITLGTIDTPEGQPYYCKWWCSEWPSVTNFNRTSNISITNLYLKYRWFQKRPDVTGFPFNPTGRDILIGEALKSLAHEFGHSFIDGYDHLQGVCDNHLMTRSGGNRDILRATDVGNIHRSLARTNLRQFVDCTETYNHPGSNTSDRIVDVSETWDLNMRLYTNVVVKTGATLTITCELLMPFDGSITVERGARLIVDGGNVRRANTCSPSQFWRGIVVQGNNLLAQPDPDGILNANQAGVVLLKGNGMIEGAVIGAAAKGHPLWDVPQFRGGLIQANGFTFRDCRKGAEFMKYDPVNFSKFENVLFERTASGSMHTGVSIWDTDGILFEGCTFNNMATDGVVSWDAAFNVTKKNRFIGAERGILAGGSNALLGSVKVGILGLENNDRNKFENNVVGIRATANSNLEIFSNDFVNFDFDVAINGTTQSFLTDNFFASGSAGNQFENTGDKANHTLCNTYSGNIVGTNIVGKNQGFLFREEDFSTDFHDLFIEPFASFPPSPPSLSIPGEIQLSQGSNGFAAWNYFTPGKPENIKTSTILPPPLDNTIHFFYFHPNPNLNARVKPKCSLSDVCMPQSNFTNIQTFGDIYSDCMFPESPQEQPCTTKACLDALRIEIAQKNCEYAANPTTQLAGEIQVLISQRERITSELIRQYISETNWTAVETLLNEDLNPANRRRLVAAKLEQNQFAAANGLLQAFPQNTLDDQYFVQVQGINAARLSNPEFTLNAAQEETLLGIANSSSQEAGYAQSILGILTGRTFMPRLPNLTGERSDASLAAQPSKMGVLQVAPNPANETILVQLPRQVHIGAERVLELRDIATGILVQQVQAPDDSNVSLSVQTTPSGIYILSLLEKGVVVARQKITIQH
;
A
#
# COMPACT_ATOMS: atom_id res chain seq x y z
N MET A 1 65.02 5.02 -42.18
CA MET A 1 65.63 5.63 -43.39
C MET A 1 64.65 5.49 -44.54
N ILE A 2 64.47 6.57 -45.32
CA ILE A 2 64.32 6.60 -46.79
C ILE A 2 63.26 5.67 -47.45
N LEU A 3 62.26 6.15 -48.21
CA LEU A 3 61.56 7.45 -48.37
C LEU A 3 60.29 7.15 -49.26
N ILE A 4 59.09 7.72 -49.01
CA ILE A 4 58.43 8.82 -49.77
C ILE A 4 58.20 8.56 -51.28
N PHE A 5 57.03 8.76 -51.90
CA PHE A 5 55.66 9.25 -51.54
C PHE A 5 54.67 8.64 -52.60
N TYR A 6 53.37 8.91 -52.84
CA TYR A 6 52.22 9.80 -52.45
C TYR A 6 50.94 9.13 -53.10
N ILE A 7 49.65 9.49 -53.07
CA ILE A 7 48.68 10.42 -52.41
C ILE A 7 47.29 9.72 -52.63
N TYR A 8 46.36 9.49 -51.68
CA TYR A 8 45.45 10.41 -50.92
C TYR A 8 44.44 11.16 -51.82
N ILE A 9 43.11 11.19 -51.63
CA ILE A 9 42.14 10.47 -50.76
C ILE A 9 40.76 10.51 -51.49
N LEU A 10 39.83 9.57 -51.26
CA LEU A 10 38.40 9.85 -50.92
C LEU A 10 37.57 8.56 -50.64
N PHE A 11 36.47 8.72 -49.89
CA PHE A 11 35.52 7.68 -49.42
C PHE A 11 34.36 7.45 -50.42
N PHE A 12 33.41 6.50 -50.31
CA PHE A 12 32.96 5.62 -49.20
C PHE A 12 32.29 4.33 -49.76
N ASN A 13 32.05 3.34 -48.89
CA ASN A 13 31.04 2.25 -48.96
C ASN A 13 31.31 0.95 -49.76
N VAL A 14 30.48 -0.05 -49.44
CA VAL A 14 30.62 -1.50 -49.64
C VAL A 14 29.46 -2.05 -50.50
N ILE A 15 29.66 -3.12 -51.28
CA ILE A 15 28.73 -4.28 -51.46
C ILE A 15 29.27 -5.36 -52.43
N TYR A 16 28.80 -6.59 -52.21
CA TYR A 16 28.93 -7.87 -52.95
C TYR A 16 29.06 -7.86 -54.49
N SER A 17 29.66 -8.93 -55.06
CA SER A 17 28.93 -9.92 -55.91
C SER A 17 29.75 -11.15 -56.34
N PHE A 18 29.04 -12.26 -56.61
CA PHE A 18 29.51 -13.48 -57.32
C PHE A 18 29.55 -13.27 -58.85
N PRO A 19 30.16 -14.18 -59.63
CA PRO A 19 29.30 -14.94 -60.56
C PRO A 19 29.68 -16.43 -60.84
N GLN A 20 28.73 -17.08 -61.52
CA GLN A 20 28.56 -18.47 -61.98
C GLN A 20 29.62 -18.97 -63.01
N CYS A 21 29.73 -20.31 -63.23
CA CYS A 21 29.14 -21.03 -64.42
C CYS A 21 29.73 -22.43 -64.74
N LEU A 22 28.85 -23.36 -65.18
CA LEU A 22 29.10 -24.55 -66.07
C LEU A 22 30.05 -25.66 -65.52
N SER A 23 30.10 -26.90 -66.05
CA SER A 23 29.49 -27.58 -67.22
C SER A 23 29.07 -29.05 -66.89
N ALA A 24 28.78 -29.90 -67.89
CA ALA A 24 28.23 -31.26 -67.72
C ALA A 24 28.91 -32.36 -68.58
N THR A 25 28.80 -33.63 -68.18
CA THR A 25 29.09 -34.85 -68.98
C THR A 25 28.54 -36.14 -68.30
N ASN A 26 28.53 -37.34 -68.92
CA ASN A 26 27.60 -37.82 -69.97
C ASN A 26 27.63 -39.38 -70.05
N VAL A 27 26.58 -40.03 -70.63
CA VAL A 27 26.50 -41.46 -71.09
C VAL A 27 26.66 -42.56 -69.99
N ALA A 28 25.78 -43.54 -69.72
CA ALA A 28 24.74 -44.34 -70.44
C ALA A 28 25.25 -45.66 -71.12
N ILE A 29 24.30 -46.58 -71.46
CA ILE A 29 24.42 -47.90 -72.18
C ILE A 29 24.55 -49.17 -71.27
N ILE A 30 24.07 -50.41 -71.55
CA ILE A 30 22.90 -51.06 -72.24
C ILE A 30 23.11 -52.63 -72.15
N LEU A 31 22.23 -53.64 -72.33
CA LEU A 31 20.90 -53.87 -72.97
C LEU A 31 20.08 -55.02 -72.24
N ILE A 32 18.76 -54.84 -72.12
CA ILE A 32 17.58 -55.76 -72.30
C ILE A 32 17.75 -57.31 -72.31
N TRP A 33 16.85 -58.06 -71.61
CA TRP A 33 15.80 -58.96 -72.20
C TRP A 33 14.75 -59.43 -71.16
N ALA A 34 13.51 -59.67 -71.63
CA ALA A 34 12.30 -60.04 -70.87
C ALA A 34 11.81 -61.46 -71.31
N ILE A 35 10.64 -62.06 -71.00
CA ILE A 35 9.25 -61.60 -70.67
C ILE A 35 8.52 -62.69 -69.82
N PHE A 36 7.36 -62.36 -69.23
CA PHE A 36 6.32 -63.21 -68.57
C PHE A 36 6.66 -63.70 -67.15
N TRP A 37 6.01 -63.21 -66.08
CA TRP A 37 4.55 -63.29 -65.83
C TRP A 37 3.98 -62.11 -65.03
N MET A 38 2.68 -61.87 -65.19
CA MET A 38 1.77 -61.03 -64.39
C MET A 38 0.34 -61.65 -64.51
N PRO A 39 -0.64 -61.38 -63.63
CA PRO A 39 -0.74 -60.21 -62.74
C PRO A 39 -1.17 -60.47 -61.27
N SER A 40 -0.84 -59.52 -60.39
CA SER A 40 -1.74 -59.02 -59.34
C SER A 40 -1.25 -57.65 -58.86
N ASN A 41 -2.12 -56.64 -58.86
CA ASN A 41 -1.76 -55.32 -58.36
C ASN A 41 -1.82 -55.33 -56.83
N ALA A 42 -0.68 -55.24 -56.16
CA ALA A 42 -0.64 -54.83 -54.77
C ALA A 42 -0.95 -53.34 -54.68
N PHE A 43 -1.92 -52.95 -53.85
CA PHE A 43 -2.12 -51.54 -53.51
C PHE A 43 -0.89 -51.05 -52.73
N THR A 44 -0.26 -49.98 -53.20
CA THR A 44 0.77 -49.28 -52.45
C THR A 44 0.11 -48.50 -51.32
N GLN A 45 0.21 -49.01 -50.10
CA GLN A 45 -0.19 -48.31 -48.90
C GLN A 45 0.62 -47.01 -48.77
N VAL A 46 -0.06 -45.88 -48.57
CA VAL A 46 0.58 -44.57 -48.46
C VAL A 46 0.69 -44.24 -46.97
N ASP A 47 1.86 -44.47 -46.39
CA ASP A 47 2.15 -44.02 -45.03
C ASP A 47 2.05 -42.48 -44.99
N PRO A 48 1.18 -41.91 -44.14
CA PRO A 48 1.01 -40.45 -44.03
C PRO A 48 2.26 -39.81 -43.43
N ALA A 49 2.61 -38.61 -43.89
CA ALA A 49 3.79 -37.92 -43.43
C ALA A 49 3.56 -37.26 -42.06
N PRO A 50 4.51 -37.37 -41.10
CA PRO A 50 4.43 -36.62 -39.86
C PRO A 50 4.57 -35.10 -40.14
N PHE A 51 3.96 -34.28 -39.27
CA PHE A 51 4.14 -32.82 -39.34
C PHE A 51 5.61 -32.41 -39.13
N GLU A 52 6.05 -31.38 -39.85
CA GLU A 52 7.44 -30.89 -39.84
C GLU A 52 7.53 -29.45 -39.31
N CYS A 53 8.69 -29.05 -38.77
CA CYS A 53 8.86 -27.77 -38.06
C CYS A 53 9.83 -26.81 -38.77
N ALA A 54 9.45 -25.54 -38.88
CA ALA A 54 10.18 -24.50 -39.63
C ALA A 54 11.26 -23.76 -38.79
N MET A 55 12.13 -22.99 -39.46
CA MET A 55 13.23 -22.21 -38.86
C MET A 55 12.91 -20.72 -38.80
N CYS A 56 13.45 -20.01 -37.80
CA CYS A 56 13.55 -18.55 -37.78
C CYS A 56 14.81 -18.13 -36.99
N CYS A 57 15.38 -16.96 -37.29
CA CYS A 57 16.53 -16.42 -36.56
C CYS A 57 16.30 -14.92 -36.30
N GLY A 58 16.48 -14.46 -35.06
CA GLY A 58 16.31 -13.05 -34.69
C GLY A 58 17.44 -12.55 -33.79
N SER A 59 17.92 -11.33 -34.02
CA SER A 59 18.96 -10.68 -33.20
C SER A 59 18.35 -9.94 -32.00
N PRO A 60 18.93 -10.02 -30.80
CA PRO A 60 18.45 -9.27 -29.64
C PRO A 60 18.83 -7.78 -29.74
N GLU A 61 17.83 -6.91 -29.82
CA GLU A 61 17.99 -5.47 -29.60
C GLU A 61 17.88 -5.13 -28.11
N SER A 62 18.66 -4.17 -27.64
CA SER A 62 18.67 -3.75 -26.22
C SER A 62 18.07 -2.36 -26.05
N ASN A 63 17.02 -2.23 -25.23
CA ASN A 63 16.55 -0.94 -24.73
C ASN A 63 17.02 -0.73 -23.28
N GLY A 64 17.66 0.42 -23.02
CA GLY A 64 18.38 0.68 -21.78
C GLY A 64 17.53 1.31 -20.68
N ILE A 65 17.55 0.69 -19.50
CA ILE A 65 17.41 1.26 -18.14
C ILE A 65 18.23 0.35 -17.21
N CYS A 66 18.14 -0.96 -17.42
CA CYS A 66 18.75 -1.99 -16.59
C CYS A 66 20.05 -2.52 -17.23
N ALA A 67 21.08 -2.76 -16.42
CA ALA A 67 22.44 -3.01 -16.89
C ALA A 67 22.69 -4.47 -17.34
N ASN A 68 21.85 -5.42 -16.93
CA ASN A 68 21.84 -6.81 -17.42
C ASN A 68 23.18 -7.57 -17.27
N THR A 69 23.98 -7.22 -16.26
CA THR A 69 25.29 -7.83 -15.95
C THR A 69 25.19 -9.02 -14.99
N SER A 70 24.09 -9.15 -14.24
CA SER A 70 23.87 -10.22 -13.27
C SER A 70 23.92 -11.61 -13.91
N THR A 71 24.32 -12.63 -13.13
CA THR A 71 24.30 -14.04 -13.56
C THR A 71 22.91 -14.53 -13.95
N LEU A 72 21.84 -13.89 -13.43
CA LEU A 72 20.45 -14.13 -13.81
C LEU A 72 20.11 -13.66 -15.25
N TRP A 73 20.91 -12.78 -15.85
CA TRP A 73 20.77 -12.39 -17.25
C TRP A 73 21.39 -13.40 -18.23
N SER A 74 22.55 -13.98 -17.87
CA SER A 74 23.33 -14.82 -18.77
C SER A 74 23.15 -16.34 -18.58
N SER A 75 23.03 -16.82 -17.34
CA SER A 75 22.99 -18.26 -17.03
C SER A 75 21.56 -18.81 -16.95
N ASN A 76 21.29 -19.85 -17.73
CA ASN A 76 20.06 -20.65 -17.62
C ASN A 76 20.06 -21.51 -16.35
N GLU A 77 21.23 -21.90 -15.85
CA GLU A 77 21.39 -22.74 -14.65
C GLU A 77 20.84 -22.03 -13.40
N ARG A 78 21.00 -20.71 -13.33
CA ARG A 78 20.45 -19.85 -12.26
C ARG A 78 18.91 -19.79 -12.25
N HIS A 79 18.23 -20.37 -13.25
CA HIS A 79 16.77 -20.44 -13.38
C HIS A 79 16.21 -21.89 -13.38
N ILE A 80 17.04 -22.92 -13.19
CA ILE A 80 16.57 -24.31 -13.11
C ILE A 80 15.70 -24.49 -11.85
N PRO A 81 14.42 -24.90 -11.96
CA PRO A 81 13.60 -25.22 -10.79
C PRO A 81 14.11 -26.47 -10.07
N ARG A 82 13.81 -26.57 -8.78
CA ARG A 82 14.09 -27.78 -8.00
C ARG A 82 13.28 -28.98 -8.51
N THR A 83 13.76 -30.18 -8.26
CA THR A 83 13.01 -31.42 -8.58
C THR A 83 11.69 -31.51 -7.80
N ASP A 84 11.66 -31.02 -6.55
CA ASP A 84 10.48 -30.91 -5.70
C ASP A 84 9.60 -29.67 -5.97
N ALA A 85 10.00 -28.77 -6.88
CA ALA A 85 9.20 -27.61 -7.26
C ALA A 85 7.85 -28.01 -7.89
N ARG A 86 6.83 -27.19 -7.64
CA ARG A 86 5.57 -27.22 -8.40
C ARG A 86 5.80 -26.86 -9.87
N THR A 87 4.96 -27.45 -10.71
CA THR A 87 4.72 -27.01 -12.08
C THR A 87 4.12 -25.61 -12.10
N ILE A 88 4.61 -24.75 -12.99
CA ILE A 88 4.00 -23.44 -13.30
C ILE A 88 3.03 -23.63 -14.47
N PHE A 89 1.81 -23.11 -14.32
CA PHE A 89 0.80 -23.15 -15.36
C PHE A 89 0.83 -21.90 -16.25
N VAL A 90 0.75 -22.12 -17.57
CA VAL A 90 0.77 -21.06 -18.60
C VAL A 90 -0.52 -21.14 -19.42
N HIS A 91 -1.24 -20.04 -19.53
CA HIS A 91 -2.46 -19.95 -20.35
C HIS A 91 -2.13 -20.01 -21.85
N ALA A 92 -2.97 -20.71 -22.61
CA ALA A 92 -2.96 -20.70 -24.06
C ALA A 92 -4.37 -20.64 -24.64
N ASN A 93 -4.59 -19.73 -25.58
CA ASN A 93 -5.85 -19.54 -26.28
C ASN A 93 -5.85 -20.39 -27.55
N PHE A 94 -6.56 -21.51 -27.54
CA PHE A 94 -6.75 -22.39 -28.69
C PHE A 94 -7.87 -21.81 -29.56
N ILE A 95 -7.50 -21.24 -30.71
CA ILE A 95 -8.37 -20.40 -31.54
C ILE A 95 -8.75 -21.16 -32.80
N ILE A 96 -10.03 -21.55 -32.88
CA ILE A 96 -10.62 -22.31 -33.98
C ILE A 96 -11.52 -21.35 -34.79
N PRO A 97 -10.98 -20.71 -35.84
CA PRO A 97 -11.81 -19.98 -36.79
C PRO A 97 -12.64 -20.99 -37.61
N ARG A 98 -13.95 -20.74 -37.71
CA ARG A 98 -14.93 -21.50 -38.50
C ARG A 98 -15.38 -20.66 -39.69
N LYS A 99 -15.77 -21.35 -40.77
CA LYS A 99 -16.35 -20.73 -41.97
C LYS A 99 -17.83 -20.42 -41.73
N SER A 100 -18.36 -19.36 -42.34
CA SER A 100 -19.70 -18.82 -42.09
C SER A 100 -20.80 -19.41 -42.98
N ASP A 101 -20.72 -20.72 -43.26
CA ASP A 101 -21.75 -21.46 -44.01
C ASP A 101 -23.06 -21.60 -43.19
N ASP A 102 -24.15 -21.91 -43.90
CA ASP A 102 -25.52 -22.03 -43.41
C ASP A 102 -25.64 -22.79 -42.06
N PRO A 103 -26.33 -22.24 -41.04
CA PRO A 103 -26.51 -22.89 -39.73
C PRO A 103 -27.31 -24.20 -39.77
N GLU A 104 -27.98 -24.56 -40.88
CA GLU A 104 -28.58 -25.88 -41.06
C GLU A 104 -27.61 -26.94 -41.65
N SER A 105 -26.34 -26.59 -41.92
CA SER A 105 -25.36 -27.49 -42.55
C SER A 105 -24.44 -28.20 -41.54
N GLU A 106 -24.27 -29.53 -41.68
CA GLU A 106 -23.43 -30.38 -40.80
C GLU A 106 -21.90 -30.15 -40.95
N VAL A 107 -21.46 -29.06 -41.60
CA VAL A 107 -20.08 -28.91 -42.08
C VAL A 107 -19.52 -27.51 -41.76
N GLN A 108 -19.39 -27.19 -40.47
CA GLN A 108 -18.94 -25.89 -39.91
C GLN A 108 -17.49 -25.44 -40.27
N GLY A 109 -16.88 -25.93 -41.35
CA GLY A 109 -15.57 -25.53 -41.87
C GLY A 109 -14.33 -25.97 -41.08
N ASN A 110 -14.45 -26.18 -39.77
CA ASN A 110 -13.37 -26.56 -38.84
C ASN A 110 -13.92 -27.47 -37.72
N PHE A 111 -13.15 -27.72 -36.66
CA PHE A 111 -13.65 -28.36 -35.44
C PHE A 111 -14.81 -27.56 -34.83
N SER A 112 -15.77 -28.26 -34.21
CA SER A 112 -16.95 -27.65 -33.58
C SER A 112 -16.98 -27.86 -32.06
N GLU A 113 -17.43 -26.84 -31.32
CA GLU A 113 -17.71 -26.92 -29.88
C GLU A 113 -18.94 -27.81 -29.56
N ASP A 114 -19.90 -27.87 -30.49
CA ASP A 114 -21.11 -28.70 -30.38
C ASP A 114 -20.81 -30.19 -30.59
N ASN A 115 -19.66 -30.52 -31.19
CA ASN A 115 -19.27 -31.89 -31.52
C ASN A 115 -18.39 -32.51 -30.43
N ALA A 116 -18.97 -33.47 -29.70
CA ALA A 116 -18.27 -34.21 -28.65
C ALA A 116 -17.04 -34.99 -29.13
N GLU A 117 -16.99 -35.48 -30.39
CA GLU A 117 -15.80 -36.16 -30.91
C GLU A 117 -14.64 -35.18 -31.17
N ASP A 118 -14.94 -34.02 -31.75
CA ASP A 118 -13.97 -32.97 -32.02
C ASP A 118 -13.41 -32.40 -30.71
N MET A 119 -14.26 -32.11 -29.73
CA MET A 119 -13.84 -31.67 -28.40
C MET A 119 -13.05 -32.76 -27.66
N ALA A 120 -13.40 -34.05 -27.79
CA ALA A 120 -12.62 -35.13 -27.21
C ALA A 120 -11.25 -35.32 -27.90
N PHE A 121 -11.12 -34.97 -29.18
CA PHE A 121 -9.84 -34.97 -29.90
C PHE A 121 -8.96 -33.77 -29.49
N LEU A 122 -9.52 -32.55 -29.49
CA LEU A 122 -8.82 -31.34 -29.07
C LEU A 122 -8.31 -31.42 -27.62
N ASN A 123 -9.15 -31.87 -26.69
CA ASN A 123 -8.74 -32.05 -25.28
C ASN A 123 -7.64 -33.12 -25.13
N ALA A 124 -7.69 -34.21 -25.91
CA ALA A 124 -6.65 -35.24 -25.86
C ALA A 124 -5.28 -34.70 -26.32
N ILE A 125 -5.23 -33.88 -27.37
CA ILE A 125 -3.99 -33.27 -27.85
C ILE A 125 -3.34 -32.37 -26.79
N VAL A 126 -4.13 -31.56 -26.07
CA VAL A 126 -3.59 -30.71 -24.99
C VAL A 126 -3.18 -31.54 -23.77
N SER A 127 -3.99 -32.54 -23.39
CA SER A 127 -3.67 -33.47 -22.31
C SER A 127 -2.34 -34.18 -22.56
N ASP A 128 -2.14 -34.71 -23.75
CA ASP A 128 -0.92 -35.46 -24.10
C ASP A 128 0.30 -34.55 -24.29
N CYS A 129 0.11 -33.29 -24.71
CA CYS A 129 1.15 -32.26 -24.68
C CYS A 129 1.59 -31.95 -23.25
N ASN A 130 0.65 -31.78 -22.32
CA ASN A 130 0.94 -31.57 -20.90
C ASN A 130 1.58 -32.82 -20.25
N TRP A 131 1.12 -34.01 -20.62
CA TRP A 131 1.75 -35.26 -20.21
C TRP A 131 3.19 -35.34 -20.70
N ARG A 132 3.46 -35.00 -21.97
CA ARG A 132 4.82 -34.97 -22.54
C ARG A 132 5.73 -33.97 -21.81
N LEU A 133 5.28 -32.76 -21.53
CA LEU A 133 6.07 -31.77 -20.79
C LEU A 133 6.40 -32.23 -19.36
N ALA A 134 5.51 -33.00 -18.72
CA ALA A 134 5.73 -33.56 -17.39
C ALA A 134 6.43 -34.95 -17.37
N ASN A 135 6.57 -35.63 -18.51
CA ASN A 135 7.12 -36.98 -18.64
C ASN A 135 8.16 -37.02 -19.77
N LEU A 136 9.35 -36.51 -19.45
CA LEU A 136 10.54 -36.53 -20.30
C LEU A 136 11.38 -37.77 -19.97
N THR A 137 10.89 -38.93 -20.40
CA THR A 137 11.43 -40.25 -20.02
C THR A 137 12.37 -40.87 -21.05
N GLY A 138 12.71 -40.14 -22.13
CA GLY A 138 13.59 -40.63 -23.18
C GLY A 138 15.05 -40.82 -22.73
N THR A 139 15.77 -41.73 -23.40
CA THR A 139 17.21 -41.95 -23.21
C THR A 139 18.00 -41.43 -24.42
N SER A 140 19.13 -40.77 -24.17
CA SER A 140 19.97 -40.17 -25.21
C SER A 140 21.40 -39.87 -24.74
N ASN A 141 22.19 -39.28 -25.63
CA ASN A 141 23.58 -38.88 -25.47
C ASN A 141 23.80 -37.50 -24.81
N CYS A 142 22.76 -36.81 -24.33
CA CYS A 142 22.75 -35.34 -24.23
C CYS A 142 23.19 -34.70 -22.90
N GLY A 143 23.74 -35.46 -21.95
CA GLY A 143 24.23 -34.93 -20.67
C GLY A 143 23.19 -34.97 -19.54
N ASP A 144 23.12 -33.93 -18.70
CA ASP A 144 22.16 -33.85 -17.57
C ASP A 144 20.73 -33.64 -18.08
N LEU A 145 19.90 -34.68 -17.98
CA LEU A 145 18.51 -34.68 -18.44
C LEU A 145 17.55 -34.40 -17.29
N ARG A 146 16.40 -33.79 -17.58
CA ARG A 146 15.30 -33.61 -16.62
C ARG A 146 14.09 -34.42 -17.05
N THR A 147 13.44 -35.06 -16.09
CA THR A 147 12.25 -35.92 -16.30
C THR A 147 10.95 -35.13 -16.44
N ASP A 148 10.97 -33.83 -16.16
CA ASP A 148 9.82 -32.95 -16.02
C ASP A 148 10.28 -31.52 -16.35
N ALA A 149 9.59 -30.83 -17.26
CA ALA A 149 9.88 -29.45 -17.64
C ALA A 149 9.40 -28.40 -16.62
N LYS A 150 8.61 -28.81 -15.61
CA LYS A 150 7.97 -27.94 -14.61
C LYS A 150 7.07 -26.85 -15.21
N ILE A 151 6.58 -27.05 -16.43
CA ILE A 151 5.56 -26.23 -17.08
C ILE A 151 4.41 -27.09 -17.60
N GLN A 152 3.19 -26.57 -17.54
CA GLN A 152 2.00 -27.13 -18.20
C GLN A 152 1.10 -26.01 -18.74
N ILE A 153 0.32 -26.34 -19.75
CA ILE A 153 -0.58 -25.43 -20.47
C ILE A 153 -2.00 -25.52 -19.91
N ILE A 154 -2.60 -24.38 -19.58
CA ILE A 154 -4.06 -24.26 -19.38
C ILE A 154 -4.69 -23.90 -20.72
N PRO A 155 -5.53 -24.77 -21.32
CA PRO A 155 -6.25 -24.44 -22.55
C PRO A 155 -7.48 -23.58 -22.27
N ASN A 156 -7.63 -22.52 -23.06
CA ASN A 156 -8.87 -21.80 -23.25
C ASN A 156 -9.29 -21.94 -24.73
N PHE A 157 -10.41 -22.61 -25.01
CA PHE A 157 -10.87 -22.84 -26.38
C PHE A 157 -11.78 -21.70 -26.85
N ILE A 158 -11.49 -21.15 -28.02
CA ILE A 158 -12.18 -19.99 -28.61
C ILE A 158 -12.62 -20.36 -30.03
N PHE A 159 -13.92 -20.62 -30.20
CA PHE A 159 -14.54 -20.86 -31.49
C PHE A 159 -15.15 -19.56 -32.01
N LEU A 160 -14.85 -19.18 -33.25
CA LEU A 160 -15.32 -17.91 -33.83
C LEU A 160 -15.65 -18.07 -35.32
N LEU A 161 -16.67 -17.34 -35.81
CA LEU A 161 -17.06 -17.33 -37.21
C LEU A 161 -16.31 -16.20 -37.94
N ASP A 162 -15.26 -16.55 -38.68
CA ASP A 162 -14.44 -15.63 -39.44
C ASP A 162 -13.81 -16.38 -40.62
N GLU A 163 -14.38 -16.23 -41.81
CA GLU A 163 -13.87 -16.88 -43.04
C GLU A 163 -12.48 -16.35 -43.45
N TYR A 164 -12.13 -15.11 -43.08
CA TYR A 164 -10.82 -14.54 -43.37
C TYR A 164 -9.72 -15.15 -42.48
N ALA A 165 -10.00 -15.34 -41.20
CA ALA A 165 -9.11 -16.04 -40.27
C ALA A 165 -9.11 -17.57 -40.47
N TRP A 166 -10.20 -18.14 -40.97
CA TRP A 166 -10.29 -19.57 -41.29
C TRP A 166 -9.38 -19.93 -42.47
N ASN A 167 -9.39 -19.12 -43.54
CA ASN A 167 -8.66 -19.43 -44.76
C ASN A 167 -7.17 -19.06 -44.68
N ALA A 168 -6.33 -20.05 -44.39
CA ALA A 168 -4.86 -19.95 -44.34
C ALA A 168 -4.22 -19.45 -45.65
N ASP A 169 -4.90 -19.56 -46.79
CA ASP A 169 -4.40 -19.05 -48.08
C ASP A 169 -4.45 -17.51 -48.19
N ASN A 170 -5.11 -16.82 -47.24
CA ASN A 170 -4.99 -15.37 -47.06
C ASN A 170 -3.60 -14.94 -46.57
N SER A 171 -2.82 -15.84 -45.94
CA SER A 171 -1.40 -15.60 -45.71
C SER A 171 -0.62 -15.80 -47.02
N PRO A 172 0.27 -14.87 -47.41
CA PRO A 172 1.06 -15.02 -48.62
C PRO A 172 1.92 -16.28 -48.56
N ASN A 173 2.24 -16.86 -49.72
CA ASN A 173 3.20 -17.96 -49.81
C ASN A 173 4.62 -17.43 -49.54
N SER A 174 5.54 -18.27 -49.05
CA SER A 174 6.91 -17.82 -48.80
C SER A 174 7.67 -17.54 -50.11
N ILE A 175 8.73 -16.74 -50.02
CA ILE A 175 9.60 -16.39 -51.16
C ILE A 175 10.32 -17.63 -51.74
N ASN A 176 10.42 -18.71 -50.97
CA ASN A 176 10.89 -20.01 -51.45
C ASN A 176 9.70 -20.88 -51.91
N PRO A 177 9.53 -21.16 -53.22
CA PRO A 177 8.38 -21.90 -53.72
C PRO A 177 8.32 -23.37 -53.24
N ASN A 178 9.42 -23.90 -52.69
CA ASN A 178 9.45 -25.25 -52.11
C ASN A 178 8.98 -25.28 -50.64
N LEU A 179 8.67 -24.13 -50.03
CA LEU A 179 8.31 -23.99 -48.61
C LEU A 179 7.06 -23.10 -48.45
N ASN A 180 5.86 -23.68 -48.52
CA ASN A 180 4.62 -22.92 -48.28
C ASN A 180 4.31 -22.79 -46.78
N PHE A 181 5.03 -21.90 -46.10
CA PHE A 181 4.80 -21.58 -44.70
C PHE A 181 3.62 -20.60 -44.50
N LYS A 182 2.76 -20.87 -43.51
CA LYS A 182 1.61 -20.02 -43.11
C LYS A 182 1.80 -19.51 -41.66
N CYS A 183 2.94 -18.86 -41.42
CA CYS A 183 3.52 -18.69 -40.09
C CYS A 183 3.47 -17.25 -39.53
N PRO A 184 3.46 -17.08 -38.20
CA PRO A 184 3.55 -15.78 -37.52
C PRO A 184 4.77 -14.91 -37.91
N SER A 185 4.66 -13.62 -37.63
CA SER A 185 5.53 -12.59 -38.19
C SER A 185 6.85 -12.35 -37.43
N GLN A 186 7.80 -13.28 -37.60
CA GLN A 186 9.17 -12.88 -37.92
C GLN A 186 9.59 -13.28 -39.35
N ILE A 187 8.82 -14.17 -40.01
CA ILE A 187 9.11 -14.67 -41.37
C ILE A 187 8.31 -13.91 -42.45
N GLN A 188 7.10 -13.42 -42.13
CA GLN A 188 6.21 -12.75 -43.07
C GLN A 188 5.64 -11.45 -42.49
N ALA A 189 5.85 -10.32 -43.18
CA ALA A 189 5.32 -9.01 -42.78
C ALA A 189 3.80 -8.83 -42.99
N ALA A 190 3.09 -9.90 -43.39
CA ALA A 190 1.66 -9.91 -43.71
C ALA A 190 0.99 -11.24 -43.32
N TRP A 191 1.28 -11.75 -42.11
CA TRP A 191 0.54 -12.90 -41.56
C TRP A 191 -0.89 -12.48 -41.22
N HIS A 192 -1.87 -13.02 -41.94
CA HIS A 192 -3.28 -12.56 -41.92
C HIS A 192 -3.93 -12.53 -40.52
N LEU A 193 -3.52 -13.43 -39.62
CA LEU A 193 -4.04 -13.54 -38.26
C LEU A 193 -3.45 -12.52 -37.25
N ALA A 194 -2.46 -11.72 -37.64
CA ALA A 194 -1.81 -10.76 -36.74
C ALA A 194 -2.80 -9.74 -36.13
N ASN A 195 -3.82 -9.32 -36.89
CA ASN A 195 -4.86 -8.42 -36.38
C ASN A 195 -5.74 -9.11 -35.33
N LEU A 196 -6.23 -10.32 -35.62
CA LEU A 196 -7.06 -11.11 -34.70
C LEU A 196 -6.31 -11.48 -33.41
N SER A 197 -5.02 -11.81 -33.50
CA SER A 197 -4.14 -12.02 -32.33
C SER A 197 -4.11 -10.82 -31.38
N ASN A 198 -3.94 -9.62 -31.93
CA ASN A 198 -3.94 -8.38 -31.14
C ASN A 198 -5.32 -8.08 -30.55
N GLN A 199 -6.40 -8.30 -31.31
CA GLN A 199 -7.78 -8.14 -30.81
C GLN A 199 -8.05 -9.06 -29.62
N ILE A 200 -7.73 -10.35 -29.74
CA ILE A 200 -7.89 -11.35 -28.67
C ILE A 200 -7.11 -10.95 -27.42
N ASN A 201 -5.83 -10.57 -27.55
CA ASN A 201 -5.00 -10.16 -26.40
C ASN A 201 -5.41 -8.80 -25.78
N SER A 202 -6.20 -7.99 -26.51
CA SER A 202 -6.78 -6.74 -26.03
C SER A 202 -8.16 -6.89 -25.38
N ASN A 203 -8.82 -8.05 -25.55
CA ASN A 203 -10.17 -8.27 -25.06
C ASN A 203 -10.16 -8.60 -23.55
N PRO A 204 -10.78 -7.78 -22.68
CA PRO A 204 -10.76 -8.01 -21.23
C PRO A 204 -11.54 -9.27 -20.79
N ASN A 205 -12.39 -9.83 -21.65
CA ASN A 205 -13.17 -11.03 -21.37
C ASN A 205 -12.44 -12.33 -21.74
N ILE A 206 -11.25 -12.26 -22.33
CA ILE A 206 -10.45 -13.42 -22.73
C ILE A 206 -9.15 -13.43 -21.90
N PRO A 207 -8.82 -14.53 -21.19
CA PRO A 207 -7.53 -14.67 -20.53
C PRO A 207 -6.36 -14.45 -21.50
N ARG A 208 -5.34 -13.71 -21.08
CA ARG A 208 -4.11 -13.59 -21.89
C ARG A 208 -3.39 -14.93 -21.88
N GLY A 209 -3.14 -15.47 -23.06
CA GLY A 209 -2.39 -16.71 -23.25
C GLY A 209 -1.57 -16.69 -24.54
N ILE A 210 -0.75 -17.73 -24.71
CA ILE A 210 -0.12 -18.04 -26.00
C ILE A 210 -1.25 -18.40 -26.98
N ASN A 211 -1.37 -17.66 -28.09
CA ASN A 211 -2.46 -17.82 -29.05
C ASN A 211 -2.11 -18.96 -30.05
N VAL A 212 -2.86 -20.06 -30.01
CA VAL A 212 -2.66 -21.26 -30.85
C VAL A 212 -3.77 -21.32 -31.90
N PHE A 213 -3.48 -20.92 -33.13
CA PHE A 213 -4.46 -20.84 -34.21
C PHE A 213 -4.54 -22.14 -35.03
N PHE A 214 -5.75 -22.52 -35.43
CA PHE A 214 -6.04 -23.71 -36.26
C PHE A 214 -6.61 -23.35 -37.65
N PRO A 215 -5.88 -22.61 -38.51
CA PRO A 215 -6.38 -22.20 -39.82
C PRO A 215 -6.26 -23.32 -40.86
N ILE A 216 -7.04 -23.22 -41.95
CA ILE A 216 -7.21 -24.26 -42.98
C ILE A 216 -7.01 -23.65 -44.36
N GLN A 217 -6.30 -24.32 -45.26
CA GLN A 217 -6.19 -23.87 -46.66
C GLN A 217 -7.51 -24.09 -47.40
N GLY A 218 -8.15 -23.00 -47.81
CA GLY A 218 -9.50 -23.00 -48.38
C GLY A 218 -9.62 -23.76 -49.70
N ASP A 219 -8.59 -23.71 -50.57
CA ASP A 219 -8.57 -24.50 -51.82
C ASP A 219 -8.61 -26.01 -51.52
N ILE A 220 -7.74 -26.46 -50.62
CA ILE A 220 -7.56 -27.87 -50.29
C ILE A 220 -8.78 -28.38 -49.51
N TYR A 221 -9.36 -27.57 -48.63
CA TYR A 221 -10.66 -27.85 -47.99
C TYR A 221 -11.76 -28.04 -49.03
N ASN A 222 -11.95 -27.07 -49.94
CA ASN A 222 -13.01 -27.12 -50.94
C ASN A 222 -12.86 -28.37 -51.84
N ARG A 223 -11.63 -28.70 -52.25
CA ARG A 223 -11.35 -29.85 -53.12
C ARG A 223 -11.51 -31.19 -52.39
N LEU A 224 -11.10 -31.31 -51.12
CA LEU A 224 -11.18 -32.55 -50.33
C LEU A 224 -12.56 -32.81 -49.71
N ILE A 225 -13.16 -31.77 -49.11
CA ILE A 225 -14.34 -31.89 -48.23
C ILE A 225 -15.64 -31.53 -48.97
N THR A 226 -15.64 -30.47 -49.78
CA THR A 226 -16.84 -29.96 -50.46
C THR A 226 -17.08 -30.61 -51.83
N LEU A 227 -16.02 -30.77 -52.64
CA LEU A 227 -16.10 -31.27 -54.02
C LEU A 227 -15.68 -32.75 -54.16
N GLY A 228 -14.93 -33.30 -53.20
CA GLY A 228 -14.42 -34.68 -53.26
C GLY A 228 -13.52 -34.98 -54.47
N THR A 229 -12.82 -33.97 -55.01
CA THR A 229 -12.00 -34.10 -56.23
C THR A 229 -10.56 -34.55 -55.96
N ILE A 230 -10.20 -34.76 -54.69
CA ILE A 230 -8.89 -35.28 -54.25
C ILE A 230 -9.06 -36.28 -53.11
N ASP A 231 -8.27 -37.36 -53.11
CA ASP A 231 -8.35 -38.42 -52.10
C ASP A 231 -7.47 -38.15 -50.86
N THR A 232 -6.45 -37.28 -50.97
CA THR A 232 -5.54 -36.91 -49.86
C THR A 232 -5.20 -35.40 -49.89
N PRO A 233 -5.01 -34.77 -48.71
CA PRO A 233 -4.50 -33.40 -48.62
C PRO A 233 -2.98 -33.32 -48.77
N GLU A 234 -2.23 -34.29 -48.21
CA GLU A 234 -0.76 -34.24 -48.15
C GLU A 234 -0.08 -34.36 -49.52
N GLY A 235 -0.75 -34.97 -50.51
CA GLY A 235 -0.25 -35.08 -51.88
C GLY A 235 -0.46 -33.83 -52.75
N GLN A 236 -1.04 -32.74 -52.21
CA GLN A 236 -1.41 -31.58 -53.01
C GLN A 236 -0.27 -30.56 -53.19
N PRO A 237 -0.13 -29.93 -54.37
CA PRO A 237 0.72 -28.77 -54.55
C PRO A 237 0.40 -27.69 -53.51
N TYR A 238 1.45 -27.16 -52.87
CA TYR A 238 1.37 -26.12 -51.84
C TYR A 238 0.58 -26.50 -50.56
N TYR A 239 0.39 -27.78 -50.25
CA TYR A 239 -0.09 -28.18 -48.91
C TYR A 239 0.90 -27.78 -47.82
N CYS A 240 0.45 -26.97 -46.86
CA CYS A 240 1.19 -26.64 -45.66
C CYS A 240 1.10 -27.82 -44.68
N LYS A 241 2.19 -28.59 -44.59
CA LYS A 241 2.44 -29.62 -43.56
C LYS A 241 3.23 -29.12 -42.34
N TRP A 242 3.43 -27.80 -42.26
CA TRP A 242 4.36 -27.17 -41.32
C TRP A 242 3.63 -26.50 -40.18
N TRP A 243 4.04 -26.79 -38.94
CA TRP A 243 3.66 -25.99 -37.79
C TRP A 243 4.80 -25.02 -37.45
N CYS A 244 4.46 -23.93 -36.77
CA CYS A 244 5.42 -22.86 -36.48
C CYS A 244 4.93 -21.94 -35.36
N SER A 245 5.89 -21.39 -34.63
CA SER A 245 5.70 -20.67 -33.37
C SER A 245 6.61 -19.45 -33.27
N GLU A 246 6.16 -18.43 -32.55
CA GLU A 246 6.96 -17.23 -32.27
C GLU A 246 7.87 -17.40 -31.06
N TRP A 247 9.14 -17.02 -31.23
CA TRP A 247 10.07 -16.83 -30.14
C TRP A 247 9.60 -15.73 -29.15
N PRO A 248 9.91 -15.85 -27.86
CA PRO A 248 9.51 -14.88 -26.85
C PRO A 248 10.24 -13.54 -27.02
N SER A 249 9.69 -12.46 -26.47
CA SER A 249 10.25 -11.11 -26.55
C SER A 249 10.80 -10.64 -25.19
N VAL A 250 12.11 -10.36 -25.15
CA VAL A 250 12.79 -9.72 -24.01
C VAL A 250 12.67 -8.18 -24.01
N THR A 251 12.10 -7.58 -25.07
CA THR A 251 12.00 -6.12 -25.25
C THR A 251 10.58 -5.58 -25.13
N ASN A 252 9.58 -6.28 -25.66
CA ASN A 252 8.18 -5.87 -25.61
C ASN A 252 7.36 -6.85 -24.77
N PHE A 253 7.30 -6.61 -23.46
CA PHE A 253 6.55 -7.43 -22.50
C PHE A 253 5.03 -7.53 -22.75
N ASN A 254 4.47 -6.67 -23.62
CA ASN A 254 3.05 -6.68 -23.98
C ASN A 254 2.77 -7.32 -25.36
N ARG A 255 3.80 -7.75 -26.09
CA ARG A 255 3.64 -8.47 -27.38
C ARG A 255 2.86 -9.76 -27.15
N THR A 256 2.03 -10.16 -28.11
CA THR A 256 1.45 -11.51 -28.16
C THR A 256 2.54 -12.58 -28.37
N SER A 257 2.18 -13.84 -28.21
CA SER A 257 2.99 -14.99 -28.63
C SER A 257 2.05 -15.93 -29.36
N ASN A 258 2.43 -16.33 -30.57
CA ASN A 258 1.53 -17.00 -31.51
C ASN A 258 2.10 -18.31 -32.04
N ILE A 259 1.24 -19.32 -32.18
CA ILE A 259 1.50 -20.62 -32.80
C ILE A 259 0.47 -20.81 -33.93
N SER A 260 0.92 -21.32 -35.08
CA SER A 260 0.07 -21.65 -36.24
C SER A 260 0.09 -23.16 -36.50
N ILE A 261 -1.07 -23.80 -36.31
CA ILE A 261 -1.33 -25.23 -36.51
C ILE A 261 -2.20 -25.36 -37.76
N THR A 262 -1.57 -25.15 -38.91
CA THR A 262 -2.27 -25.15 -40.20
C THR A 262 -2.71 -26.57 -40.60
N ASN A 263 -3.90 -26.71 -41.17
CA ASN A 263 -4.43 -27.93 -41.80
C ASN A 263 -4.64 -29.18 -40.90
N LEU A 264 -4.48 -29.13 -39.58
CA LEU A 264 -4.71 -30.29 -38.70
C LEU A 264 -6.11 -30.90 -38.89
N TYR A 265 -7.14 -30.05 -38.98
CA TYR A 265 -8.52 -30.48 -39.26
C TYR A 265 -8.67 -31.23 -40.59
N LEU A 266 -7.92 -30.86 -41.63
CA LEU A 266 -7.94 -31.59 -42.91
C LEU A 266 -7.36 -32.99 -42.77
N LYS A 267 -6.25 -33.16 -42.01
CA LYS A 267 -5.67 -34.49 -41.75
C LYS A 267 -6.61 -35.34 -40.89
N TYR A 268 -7.26 -34.74 -39.89
CA TYR A 268 -8.30 -35.36 -39.06
C TYR A 268 -9.52 -35.83 -39.86
N ARG A 269 -10.17 -34.95 -40.66
CA ARG A 269 -11.32 -35.34 -41.50
C ARG A 269 -10.92 -36.31 -42.62
N TRP A 270 -9.68 -36.26 -43.13
CA TRP A 270 -9.16 -37.26 -44.07
C TRP A 270 -9.07 -38.65 -43.43
N PHE A 271 -8.43 -38.78 -42.27
CA PHE A 271 -8.36 -40.04 -41.51
C PHE A 271 -9.75 -40.55 -41.11
N GLN A 272 -10.69 -39.66 -40.75
CA GLN A 272 -12.07 -40.03 -40.41
C GLN A 272 -12.85 -40.56 -41.63
N LYS A 273 -12.73 -39.90 -42.79
CA LYS A 273 -13.52 -40.23 -43.99
C LYS A 273 -12.89 -41.29 -44.90
N ARG A 274 -11.57 -41.49 -44.88
CA ARG A 274 -10.83 -42.35 -45.84
C ARG A 274 -9.94 -43.43 -45.19
N PRO A 275 -10.48 -44.31 -44.34
CA PRO A 275 -9.74 -45.46 -43.80
C PRO A 275 -9.31 -46.46 -44.89
N ASP A 276 -9.93 -46.41 -46.07
CA ASP A 276 -9.53 -47.14 -47.28
C ASP A 276 -8.19 -46.67 -47.86
N VAL A 277 -7.81 -45.42 -47.62
CA VAL A 277 -6.55 -44.82 -48.12
C VAL A 277 -5.45 -44.87 -47.07
N THR A 278 -5.78 -44.63 -45.79
CA THR A 278 -4.80 -44.72 -44.69
C THR A 278 -4.46 -46.17 -44.32
N GLY A 279 -5.35 -47.13 -44.61
CA GLY A 279 -5.14 -48.56 -44.36
C GLY A 279 -5.42 -49.00 -42.92
N PHE A 280 -6.09 -48.17 -42.11
CA PHE A 280 -6.51 -48.50 -40.75
C PHE A 280 -7.83 -47.80 -40.36
N PRO A 281 -8.65 -48.37 -39.46
CA PRO A 281 -9.87 -47.72 -38.99
C PRO A 281 -9.55 -46.44 -38.22
N PHE A 282 -10.42 -45.43 -38.37
CA PHE A 282 -10.25 -44.15 -37.69
C PHE A 282 -10.25 -44.29 -36.15
N ASN A 283 -11.23 -45.01 -35.60
CA ASN A 283 -11.35 -45.24 -34.16
C ASN A 283 -11.01 -46.71 -33.84
N PRO A 284 -10.07 -47.02 -32.92
CA PRO A 284 -9.18 -46.08 -32.23
C PRO A 284 -7.94 -45.68 -33.06
N THR A 285 -7.47 -46.56 -33.95
CA THR A 285 -6.10 -46.55 -34.48
C THR A 285 -5.70 -45.24 -35.16
N GLY A 286 -6.48 -44.74 -36.12
CA GLY A 286 -6.14 -43.51 -36.84
C GLY A 286 -6.17 -42.25 -35.96
N ARG A 287 -7.14 -42.18 -35.04
CA ARG A 287 -7.30 -41.08 -34.08
C ARG A 287 -6.11 -41.05 -33.11
N ASP A 288 -5.70 -42.21 -32.60
CA ASP A 288 -4.60 -42.31 -31.64
C ASP A 288 -3.24 -42.06 -32.31
N ILE A 289 -3.07 -42.42 -33.58
CA ILE A 289 -1.91 -42.00 -34.40
C ILE A 289 -1.86 -40.47 -34.51
N LEU A 290 -2.98 -39.81 -34.83
CA LEU A 290 -3.02 -38.35 -34.95
C LEU A 290 -2.75 -37.63 -33.62
N ILE A 291 -3.24 -38.16 -32.50
CA ILE A 291 -2.90 -37.63 -31.16
C ILE A 291 -1.40 -37.85 -30.88
N GLY A 292 -0.87 -39.03 -31.23
CA GLY A 292 0.55 -39.39 -31.10
C GLY A 292 1.52 -38.53 -31.93
N GLU A 293 1.09 -38.02 -33.09
CA GLU A 293 1.82 -37.00 -33.86
C GLU A 293 1.64 -35.60 -33.26
N ALA A 294 0.39 -35.24 -32.91
CA ALA A 294 0.04 -33.91 -32.47
C ALA A 294 0.68 -33.55 -31.11
N LEU A 295 0.78 -34.49 -30.16
CA LEU A 295 1.46 -34.25 -28.88
C LEU A 295 2.96 -33.92 -29.07
N LYS A 296 3.62 -34.60 -30.01
CA LYS A 296 5.04 -34.40 -30.35
C LYS A 296 5.28 -33.09 -31.10
N SER A 297 4.28 -32.60 -31.81
CA SER A 297 4.35 -31.38 -32.61
C SER A 297 3.97 -30.17 -31.76
N LEU A 298 2.89 -30.24 -30.98
CA LEU A 298 2.43 -29.17 -30.10
C LEU A 298 3.46 -28.83 -29.01
N ALA A 299 4.04 -29.84 -28.35
CA ALA A 299 5.08 -29.62 -27.35
C ALA A 299 6.37 -29.02 -27.96
N HIS A 300 6.66 -29.27 -29.23
CA HIS A 300 7.78 -28.66 -29.96
C HIS A 300 7.51 -27.18 -30.27
N GLU A 301 6.31 -26.85 -30.74
CA GLU A 301 5.93 -25.46 -31.02
C GLU A 301 5.84 -24.60 -29.74
N PHE A 302 5.34 -25.16 -28.64
CA PHE A 302 5.47 -24.53 -27.33
C PHE A 302 6.94 -24.39 -26.91
N GLY A 303 7.79 -25.36 -27.24
CA GLY A 303 9.24 -25.28 -27.04
C GLY A 303 9.87 -24.04 -27.71
N HIS A 304 9.47 -23.68 -28.92
CA HIS A 304 9.89 -22.42 -29.58
C HIS A 304 9.35 -21.17 -28.88
N SER A 305 8.18 -21.23 -28.25
CA SER A 305 7.67 -20.12 -27.43
C SER A 305 8.43 -19.96 -26.12
N PHE A 306 8.94 -21.05 -25.53
CA PHE A 306 9.59 -21.03 -24.20
C PHE A 306 11.12 -20.94 -24.22
N ILE A 307 11.80 -21.45 -25.26
CA ILE A 307 13.26 -21.62 -25.25
C ILE A 307 13.91 -20.52 -26.12
N ASP A 308 14.35 -19.45 -25.46
CA ASP A 308 15.01 -18.28 -26.07
C ASP A 308 16.27 -18.68 -26.88
N GLY A 309 16.35 -18.21 -28.13
CA GLY A 309 17.53 -18.31 -29.00
C GLY A 309 17.90 -19.71 -29.50
N TYR A 310 16.94 -20.62 -29.73
CA TYR A 310 17.21 -22.05 -29.91
C TYR A 310 17.00 -22.57 -31.35
N ASP A 311 18.09 -23.02 -31.99
CA ASP A 311 18.05 -23.80 -33.23
C ASP A 311 17.80 -25.30 -32.97
N HIS A 312 17.31 -26.02 -33.98
CA HIS A 312 17.04 -27.46 -33.89
C HIS A 312 18.31 -28.30 -33.67
N LEU A 313 18.39 -29.10 -32.60
CA LEU A 313 19.53 -29.97 -32.25
C LEU A 313 19.67 -31.25 -33.12
N GLN A 314 19.39 -31.16 -34.41
CA GLN A 314 19.40 -32.32 -35.32
C GLN A 314 20.80 -32.96 -35.40
N GLY A 315 20.91 -34.24 -35.00
CA GLY A 315 22.16 -34.99 -34.97
C GLY A 315 23.13 -34.63 -33.82
N VAL A 316 22.72 -33.73 -32.92
CA VAL A 316 23.48 -33.38 -31.70
C VAL A 316 22.88 -34.07 -30.48
N CYS A 317 21.55 -34.08 -30.38
CA CYS A 317 20.82 -34.71 -29.29
C CYS A 317 19.62 -35.50 -29.83
N ASP A 318 19.72 -36.83 -29.81
CA ASP A 318 18.63 -37.69 -30.28
C ASP A 318 17.42 -37.61 -29.34
N ASN A 319 16.22 -37.64 -29.92
CA ASN A 319 14.94 -37.49 -29.23
C ASN A 319 14.72 -36.19 -28.43
N HIS A 320 15.57 -35.17 -28.59
CA HIS A 320 15.35 -33.85 -28.00
C HIS A 320 13.98 -33.28 -28.40
N LEU A 321 13.29 -32.58 -27.50
CA LEU A 321 12.01 -31.91 -27.80
C LEU A 321 12.11 -31.05 -29.07
N MET A 322 13.18 -30.25 -29.17
CA MET A 322 13.50 -29.39 -30.31
C MET A 322 14.18 -30.10 -31.49
N THR A 323 13.93 -31.39 -31.72
CA THR A 323 14.45 -32.11 -32.91
C THR A 323 13.60 -31.79 -34.15
N ARG A 324 14.24 -31.37 -35.24
CA ARG A 324 13.56 -30.84 -36.45
C ARG A 324 12.57 -31.81 -37.10
N SER A 325 12.93 -33.08 -37.21
CA SER A 325 12.09 -34.15 -37.77
C SER A 325 12.47 -35.49 -37.16
N GLY A 326 11.50 -36.38 -36.98
CA GLY A 326 11.67 -37.69 -36.34
C GLY A 326 11.85 -37.66 -34.82
N GLY A 327 12.03 -38.85 -34.25
CA GLY A 327 12.24 -39.08 -32.81
C GLY A 327 10.96 -39.11 -31.97
N ASN A 328 11.15 -39.34 -30.67
CA ASN A 328 10.08 -39.34 -29.67
C ASN A 328 9.79 -37.95 -29.08
N ARG A 329 10.73 -37.00 -29.22
CA ARG A 329 10.67 -35.63 -28.68
C ARG A 329 10.37 -35.61 -27.17
N ASP A 330 11.01 -36.51 -26.42
CA ASP A 330 10.73 -36.86 -25.03
C ASP A 330 11.88 -36.53 -24.06
N ILE A 331 12.73 -35.58 -24.43
CA ILE A 331 13.94 -35.20 -23.68
C ILE A 331 14.18 -33.69 -23.71
N LEU A 332 14.54 -33.12 -22.55
CA LEU A 332 15.20 -31.82 -22.41
C LEU A 332 16.42 -31.95 -21.49
N ARG A 333 17.47 -31.15 -21.74
CA ARG A 333 18.59 -31.01 -20.81
C ARG A 333 18.20 -30.05 -19.69
N ALA A 334 18.89 -30.11 -18.55
CA ALA A 334 18.67 -29.21 -17.43
C ALA A 334 18.83 -27.73 -17.81
N THR A 335 19.79 -27.40 -18.69
CA THR A 335 19.98 -26.04 -19.24
C THR A 335 18.85 -25.56 -20.14
N ASP A 336 18.07 -26.47 -20.73
CA ASP A 336 16.93 -26.15 -21.61
C ASP A 336 15.69 -25.89 -20.76
N VAL A 337 15.45 -26.71 -19.73
CA VAL A 337 14.46 -26.42 -18.68
C VAL A 337 14.78 -25.09 -17.98
N GLY A 338 16.05 -24.83 -17.67
CA GLY A 338 16.50 -23.53 -17.17
C GLY A 338 16.21 -22.37 -18.13
N ASN A 339 16.21 -22.61 -19.45
CA ASN A 339 15.83 -21.59 -20.45
C ASN A 339 14.32 -21.32 -20.44
N ILE A 340 13.49 -22.37 -20.35
CA ILE A 340 12.03 -22.25 -20.24
C ILE A 340 11.64 -21.31 -19.09
N HIS A 341 12.17 -21.56 -17.90
CA HIS A 341 11.84 -20.78 -16.69
C HIS A 341 12.49 -19.39 -16.69
N ARG A 342 13.69 -19.24 -17.26
CA ARG A 342 14.30 -17.94 -17.58
C ARG A 342 13.40 -17.10 -18.48
N SER A 343 12.82 -17.67 -19.52
CA SER A 343 11.90 -16.97 -20.42
C SER A 343 10.63 -16.55 -19.71
N LEU A 344 10.01 -17.44 -18.91
CA LEU A 344 8.85 -17.10 -18.07
C LEU A 344 9.13 -15.95 -17.10
N ALA A 345 10.37 -15.82 -16.60
CA ALA A 345 10.78 -14.70 -15.74
C ALA A 345 10.99 -13.38 -16.52
N ARG A 346 11.60 -13.43 -17.71
CA ARG A 346 12.24 -12.27 -18.37
C ARG A 346 11.68 -11.84 -19.72
N THR A 347 10.56 -12.41 -20.17
CA THR A 347 9.96 -12.11 -21.48
C THR A 347 8.48 -11.75 -21.38
N ASN A 348 7.86 -11.40 -22.51
CA ASN A 348 6.41 -11.23 -22.65
C ASN A 348 5.57 -12.44 -22.19
N LEU A 349 6.14 -13.64 -22.09
CA LEU A 349 5.44 -14.82 -21.58
C LEU A 349 4.91 -14.65 -20.15
N ARG A 350 5.54 -13.78 -19.36
CA ARG A 350 5.16 -13.51 -17.96
C ARG A 350 3.76 -12.94 -17.77
N GLN A 351 3.12 -12.47 -18.85
CA GLN A 351 1.72 -12.02 -18.87
C GLN A 351 0.70 -13.16 -19.06
N PHE A 352 1.16 -14.36 -19.42
CA PHE A 352 0.33 -15.56 -19.65
C PHE A 352 0.33 -16.51 -18.44
N VAL A 353 0.88 -16.08 -17.31
CA VAL A 353 1.02 -16.88 -16.09
C VAL A 353 0.28 -16.18 -14.96
N ASP A 354 -0.64 -16.88 -14.29
CA ASP A 354 -1.44 -16.30 -13.23
C ASP A 354 -0.59 -15.79 -12.07
N CYS A 355 -1.08 -14.74 -11.42
CA CYS A 355 -0.30 -14.00 -10.42
C CYS A 355 -0.05 -14.81 -9.14
N THR A 356 -0.83 -15.87 -8.91
CA THR A 356 -0.74 -16.86 -7.83
C THR A 356 0.28 -17.98 -8.06
N GLU A 357 0.87 -18.08 -9.25
CA GLU A 357 1.76 -19.19 -9.59
C GLU A 357 3.13 -19.09 -8.89
N THR A 358 3.57 -20.21 -8.31
CA THR A 358 4.77 -20.31 -7.48
C THR A 358 5.30 -21.74 -7.43
N TYR A 359 6.63 -21.90 -7.41
CA TYR A 359 7.29 -23.21 -7.26
C TYR A 359 7.05 -23.83 -5.88
N ASN A 360 6.71 -23.01 -4.86
CA ASN A 360 6.47 -23.49 -3.50
C ASN A 360 5.10 -24.17 -3.36
N HIS A 361 5.09 -25.34 -2.72
CA HIS A 361 3.86 -25.96 -2.21
C HIS A 361 3.25 -25.14 -1.08
N PRO A 362 1.92 -25.14 -0.88
CA PRO A 362 1.30 -24.46 0.25
C PRO A 362 1.92 -24.88 1.58
N GLY A 363 2.42 -23.91 2.36
CA GLY A 363 3.13 -24.16 3.62
C GLY A 363 4.60 -24.60 3.50
N SER A 364 5.17 -24.66 2.28
CA SER A 364 6.59 -24.97 2.03
C SER A 364 7.38 -23.74 1.59
N ASN A 365 8.68 -23.74 1.92
CA ASN A 365 9.69 -22.78 1.49
C ASN A 365 10.88 -23.44 0.77
N THR A 366 10.78 -24.72 0.39
CA THR A 366 11.93 -25.47 -0.18
C THR A 366 12.46 -24.89 -1.49
N SER A 367 11.61 -24.18 -2.25
CA SER A 367 11.97 -23.52 -3.52
C SER A 367 12.16 -22.01 -3.39
N ASP A 368 12.37 -21.47 -2.19
CA ASP A 368 12.74 -20.06 -2.00
C ASP A 368 14.06 -19.70 -2.68
N ARG A 369 14.14 -18.47 -3.22
CA ARG A 369 15.37 -17.95 -3.82
C ARG A 369 16.33 -17.49 -2.74
N ILE A 370 17.24 -18.39 -2.38
CA ILE A 370 18.32 -18.10 -1.42
C ILE A 370 19.38 -17.19 -2.08
N VAL A 371 19.81 -16.17 -1.35
CA VAL A 371 20.98 -15.33 -1.66
C VAL A 371 21.95 -15.45 -0.48
N ASP A 372 22.92 -16.34 -0.62
CA ASP A 372 23.96 -16.69 0.36
C ASP A 372 25.34 -16.06 0.07
N VAL A 373 25.52 -15.55 -1.14
CA VAL A 373 26.65 -14.72 -1.57
C VAL A 373 26.09 -13.39 -2.10
N SER A 374 26.73 -12.28 -1.75
CA SER A 374 26.29 -10.94 -2.19
C SER A 374 26.25 -10.82 -3.72
N GLU A 375 25.11 -10.35 -4.25
CA GLU A 375 24.93 -10.17 -5.70
C GLU A 375 24.01 -8.99 -6.03
N THR A 376 24.08 -8.54 -7.29
CA THR A 376 23.21 -7.50 -7.85
C THR A 376 22.21 -8.12 -8.83
N TRP A 377 20.96 -7.69 -8.75
CA TRP A 377 19.87 -8.01 -9.70
C TRP A 377 19.54 -6.73 -10.49
N ASP A 378 20.13 -6.62 -11.68
CA ASP A 378 20.13 -5.45 -12.56
C ASP A 378 19.38 -5.71 -13.88
N LEU A 379 18.35 -6.56 -13.83
CA LEU A 379 17.56 -7.02 -14.97
C LEU A 379 16.06 -6.99 -14.67
N ASN A 380 15.24 -6.87 -15.72
CA ASN A 380 13.79 -6.84 -15.59
C ASN A 380 13.24 -8.26 -15.52
N MET A 381 12.74 -8.69 -14.36
CA MET A 381 12.33 -10.08 -14.15
C MET A 381 11.15 -10.28 -13.20
N ARG A 382 10.42 -11.37 -13.41
CA ARG A 382 9.38 -11.91 -12.52
C ARG A 382 9.91 -13.13 -11.76
N LEU A 383 9.58 -13.20 -10.47
CA LEU A 383 9.80 -14.36 -9.63
C LEU A 383 8.53 -15.19 -9.46
N TYR A 384 8.75 -16.46 -9.11
CA TYR A 384 7.74 -17.47 -8.78
C TYR A 384 8.08 -18.12 -7.43
N THR A 385 8.69 -17.35 -6.52
CA THR A 385 9.23 -17.78 -5.21
C THR A 385 9.21 -16.63 -4.21
N ASN A 386 9.47 -16.91 -2.92
CA ASN A 386 10.02 -15.88 -2.03
C ASN A 386 11.51 -15.65 -2.33
N VAL A 387 12.09 -14.65 -1.68
CA VAL A 387 13.54 -14.40 -1.63
C VAL A 387 14.00 -14.44 -0.18
N VAL A 388 15.15 -15.05 0.10
CA VAL A 388 15.78 -15.04 1.43
C VAL A 388 17.23 -14.61 1.30
N VAL A 389 17.54 -13.39 1.76
CA VAL A 389 18.91 -12.88 1.86
C VAL A 389 19.50 -13.37 3.18
N LYS A 390 20.52 -14.23 3.08
CA LYS A 390 21.14 -14.90 4.23
C LYS A 390 22.11 -13.99 4.97
N THR A 391 22.30 -14.28 6.24
CA THR A 391 23.32 -13.67 7.10
C THR A 391 24.67 -13.51 6.39
N GLY A 392 25.21 -12.28 6.36
CA GLY A 392 26.48 -11.95 5.71
C GLY A 392 26.38 -11.61 4.22
N ALA A 393 25.28 -11.94 3.54
CA ALA A 393 25.05 -11.55 2.15
C ALA A 393 24.43 -10.15 2.03
N THR A 394 24.71 -9.48 0.92
CA THR A 394 24.04 -8.25 0.48
C THR A 394 23.39 -8.46 -0.88
N LEU A 395 22.07 -8.32 -0.95
CA LEU A 395 21.34 -8.28 -2.22
C LEU A 395 21.12 -6.82 -2.64
N THR A 396 21.46 -6.47 -3.89
CA THR A 396 21.20 -5.14 -4.46
C THR A 396 20.26 -5.25 -5.67
N ILE A 397 19.16 -4.51 -5.68
CA ILE A 397 18.16 -4.50 -6.77
C ILE A 397 18.15 -3.12 -7.43
N THR A 398 18.42 -3.07 -8.74
CA THR A 398 18.51 -1.80 -9.51
C THR A 398 17.60 -1.75 -10.74
N CYS A 399 16.64 -2.68 -10.84
CA CYS A 399 15.70 -2.79 -11.96
C CYS A 399 14.30 -3.22 -11.46
N GLU A 400 13.37 -3.49 -12.38
CA GLU A 400 12.04 -4.02 -12.10
C GLU A 400 12.07 -5.49 -11.64
N LEU A 401 11.52 -5.73 -10.45
CA LEU A 401 11.32 -7.05 -9.86
C LEU A 401 9.82 -7.28 -9.61
N LEU A 402 9.23 -8.26 -10.32
CA LEU A 402 7.83 -8.64 -10.16
C LEU A 402 7.71 -9.82 -9.17
N MET A 403 7.11 -9.58 -8.01
CA MET A 403 6.86 -10.57 -6.95
C MET A 403 5.51 -11.27 -7.16
N PRO A 404 5.41 -12.60 -6.94
CA PRO A 404 4.14 -13.32 -7.04
C PRO A 404 3.20 -12.93 -5.89
N PHE A 405 1.90 -13.20 -6.06
CA PHE A 405 0.93 -13.11 -4.96
C PHE A 405 1.38 -13.92 -3.76
N ASP A 406 1.18 -13.38 -2.56
CA ASP A 406 1.69 -13.91 -1.30
C ASP A 406 3.23 -14.10 -1.17
N GLY A 407 4.01 -13.78 -2.21
CA GLY A 407 5.47 -13.81 -2.18
C GLY A 407 6.07 -12.75 -1.24
N SER A 408 7.26 -13.03 -0.71
CA SER A 408 7.95 -12.17 0.26
C SER A 408 9.45 -12.06 -0.01
N ILE A 409 10.10 -11.03 0.56
CA ILE A 409 11.55 -10.92 0.65
C ILE A 409 11.94 -10.90 2.13
N THR A 410 12.64 -11.92 2.61
CA THR A 410 13.16 -11.98 3.99
C THR A 410 14.63 -11.59 3.99
N VAL A 411 14.99 -10.61 4.84
CA VAL A 411 16.36 -10.21 5.13
C VAL A 411 16.70 -10.72 6.52
N GLU A 412 17.58 -11.72 6.61
CA GLU A 412 17.97 -12.34 7.87
C GLU A 412 18.86 -11.43 8.72
N ARG A 413 19.08 -11.79 10.00
CA ARG A 413 20.05 -11.12 10.87
C ARG A 413 21.43 -11.06 10.21
N GLY A 414 22.10 -9.91 10.31
CA GLY A 414 23.38 -9.67 9.67
C GLY A 414 23.38 -9.69 8.14
N ALA A 415 22.21 -9.69 7.49
CA ALA A 415 22.07 -9.56 6.03
C ALA A 415 21.69 -8.12 5.64
N ARG A 416 21.94 -7.73 4.37
CA ARG A 416 21.54 -6.43 3.83
C ARG A 416 20.74 -6.59 2.52
N LEU A 417 19.70 -5.78 2.38
CA LEU A 417 19.01 -5.54 1.10
C LEU A 417 19.13 -4.06 0.74
N ILE A 418 19.49 -3.80 -0.52
CA ILE A 418 19.53 -2.45 -1.09
C ILE A 418 18.61 -2.43 -2.30
N VAL A 419 17.68 -1.48 -2.36
CA VAL A 419 16.92 -1.15 -3.57
C VAL A 419 17.36 0.23 -4.02
N ASP A 420 18.06 0.32 -5.15
CA ASP A 420 18.74 1.54 -5.63
C ASP A 420 18.24 1.84 -7.04
N GLY A 421 17.19 2.67 -7.15
CA GLY A 421 16.43 2.91 -8.39
C GLY A 421 15.58 1.71 -8.85
N GLY A 422 15.64 0.57 -8.17
CA GLY A 422 14.84 -0.62 -8.47
C GLY A 422 13.34 -0.45 -8.14
N ASN A 423 12.51 -1.18 -8.87
CA ASN A 423 11.04 -1.17 -8.72
C ASN A 423 10.54 -2.56 -8.34
N VAL A 424 10.25 -2.79 -7.06
CA VAL A 424 9.78 -4.09 -6.54
C VAL A 424 8.25 -4.05 -6.39
N ARG A 425 7.53 -4.81 -7.21
CA ARG A 425 6.06 -4.71 -7.28
C ARG A 425 5.34 -6.05 -7.43
N ARG A 426 4.04 -6.08 -7.13
CA ARG A 426 3.16 -7.24 -7.43
C ARG A 426 3.25 -7.62 -8.91
N ALA A 427 3.09 -8.91 -9.22
CA ALA A 427 3.13 -9.42 -10.58
C ALA A 427 2.14 -8.70 -11.50
N ASN A 428 2.51 -8.52 -12.76
CA ASN A 428 1.74 -7.76 -13.76
C ASN A 428 0.38 -8.40 -14.15
N THR A 429 0.08 -9.58 -13.63
CA THR A 429 -1.21 -10.28 -13.76
C THR A 429 -2.05 -10.23 -12.47
N CYS A 430 -1.56 -9.58 -11.39
CA CYS A 430 -2.34 -9.36 -10.18
C CYS A 430 -3.30 -8.17 -10.33
N SER A 431 -4.52 -8.32 -9.81
CA SER A 431 -5.44 -7.20 -9.59
C SER A 431 -4.87 -6.18 -8.57
N PRO A 432 -5.45 -4.97 -8.46
CA PRO A 432 -5.11 -4.03 -7.39
C PRO A 432 -5.45 -4.52 -5.97
N SER A 433 -6.22 -5.61 -5.83
CA SER A 433 -6.54 -6.25 -4.55
C SER A 433 -5.69 -7.51 -4.24
N GLN A 434 -4.82 -7.92 -5.17
CA GLN A 434 -3.91 -9.06 -5.01
C GLN A 434 -2.50 -8.58 -4.67
N PHE A 435 -2.15 -8.68 -3.39
CA PHE A 435 -0.89 -8.17 -2.84
C PHE A 435 0.19 -9.26 -2.76
N TRP A 436 1.46 -8.86 -2.85
CA TRP A 436 2.58 -9.66 -2.31
C TRP A 436 2.80 -9.28 -0.84
N ARG A 437 3.43 -10.12 -0.02
CA ARG A 437 3.49 -9.87 1.45
C ARG A 437 4.44 -8.74 1.85
N GLY A 438 5.49 -8.49 1.05
CA GLY A 438 6.43 -7.40 1.29
C GLY A 438 7.84 -7.82 1.70
N ILE A 439 8.61 -6.83 2.17
CA ILE A 439 9.95 -7.02 2.73
C ILE A 439 9.87 -7.21 4.25
N VAL A 440 10.57 -8.20 4.78
CA VAL A 440 10.61 -8.57 6.20
C VAL A 440 12.06 -8.50 6.68
N VAL A 441 12.31 -7.73 7.74
CA VAL A 441 13.66 -7.38 8.20
C VAL A 441 13.86 -7.93 9.61
N GLN A 442 14.61 -9.03 9.71
CA GLN A 442 14.82 -9.71 10.97
C GLN A 442 15.75 -8.92 11.88
N GLY A 443 15.18 -8.30 12.92
CA GLY A 443 15.90 -7.61 13.96
C GLY A 443 16.45 -8.53 15.04
N ASN A 444 16.97 -7.92 16.09
CA ASN A 444 17.30 -8.58 17.35
C ASN A 444 16.85 -7.65 18.48
N ASN A 445 15.76 -8.00 19.17
CA ASN A 445 15.12 -7.11 20.13
C ASN A 445 15.92 -6.85 21.42
N LEU A 446 17.09 -7.49 21.58
CA LEU A 446 17.98 -7.33 22.74
C LEU A 446 19.30 -6.59 22.40
N LEU A 447 19.53 -6.21 21.14
CA LEU A 447 20.75 -5.52 20.70
C LEU A 447 20.40 -4.24 19.94
N ALA A 448 21.22 -3.21 20.11
CA ALA A 448 21.16 -2.00 19.30
C ALA A 448 21.34 -2.32 17.80
N GLN A 449 20.66 -1.56 16.95
CA GLN A 449 20.76 -1.65 15.49
C GLN A 449 22.20 -1.32 15.01
N PRO A 450 22.64 -1.93 13.91
CA PRO A 450 23.96 -1.69 13.34
C PRO A 450 24.06 -0.32 12.67
N ASP A 451 25.29 0.09 12.37
CA ASP A 451 25.56 1.06 11.31
C ASP A 451 24.98 0.52 9.98
N PRO A 452 24.10 1.28 9.28
CA PRO A 452 23.48 0.83 8.03
C PRO A 452 24.48 0.51 6.90
N ASP A 453 25.62 1.22 6.85
CA ASP A 453 26.66 1.07 5.83
C ASP A 453 27.86 0.25 6.32
N GLY A 454 27.96 0.00 7.63
CA GLY A 454 29.03 -0.76 8.28
C GLY A 454 29.07 -2.26 8.00
N ILE A 455 30.03 -2.96 8.61
CA ILE A 455 30.12 -4.43 8.55
C ILE A 455 29.12 -5.04 9.53
N LEU A 456 28.20 -5.87 9.02
CA LEU A 456 27.15 -6.50 9.82
C LEU A 456 27.63 -7.82 10.44
N ASN A 457 27.43 -7.97 11.75
CA ASN A 457 27.68 -9.22 12.46
C ASN A 457 26.46 -10.15 12.41
N ALA A 458 26.69 -11.46 12.47
CA ALA A 458 25.67 -12.49 12.26
C ALA A 458 24.42 -12.42 13.16
N ASN A 459 24.51 -11.75 14.32
CA ASN A 459 23.41 -11.61 15.28
C ASN A 459 22.87 -10.17 15.40
N GLN A 460 23.38 -9.21 14.62
CA GLN A 460 22.80 -7.87 14.53
C GLN A 460 21.53 -7.89 13.66
N ALA A 461 20.73 -6.84 13.75
CA ALA A 461 19.57 -6.67 12.89
C ALA A 461 19.96 -6.72 11.40
N GLY A 462 19.09 -7.31 10.56
CA GLY A 462 19.15 -7.11 9.12
C GLY A 462 18.89 -5.65 8.75
N VAL A 463 19.40 -5.22 7.59
CA VAL A 463 19.35 -3.83 7.13
C VAL A 463 18.68 -3.74 5.77
N VAL A 464 17.70 -2.84 5.63
CA VAL A 464 17.07 -2.48 4.35
C VAL A 464 17.34 -1.01 4.02
N LEU A 465 17.94 -0.76 2.86
CA LEU A 465 18.25 0.57 2.33
C LEU A 465 17.46 0.80 1.03
N LEU A 466 16.55 1.77 1.02
CA LEU A 466 15.65 2.07 -0.11
C LEU A 466 15.96 3.46 -0.67
N LYS A 467 16.43 3.57 -1.91
CA LYS A 467 16.95 4.83 -2.46
C LYS A 467 16.89 4.93 -3.99
N GLY A 468 17.41 6.03 -4.52
CA GLY A 468 17.65 6.21 -5.96
C GLY A 468 16.39 6.49 -6.79
N ASN A 469 15.31 6.98 -6.17
CA ASN A 469 13.96 7.11 -6.74
C ASN A 469 13.30 5.77 -7.13
N GLY A 470 13.72 4.67 -6.50
CA GLY A 470 13.04 3.38 -6.63
C GLY A 470 11.65 3.35 -5.99
N MET A 471 10.95 2.23 -6.19
CA MET A 471 9.57 2.04 -5.72
C MET A 471 9.33 0.64 -5.13
N ILE A 472 8.52 0.58 -4.09
CA ILE A 472 7.79 -0.62 -3.66
C ILE A 472 6.30 -0.42 -3.96
N GLU A 473 5.68 -1.37 -4.68
CA GLU A 473 4.27 -1.27 -5.09
C GLU A 473 3.44 -2.54 -4.81
N GLY A 474 2.20 -2.39 -4.33
CA GLY A 474 1.27 -3.53 -4.20
C GLY A 474 1.62 -4.54 -3.10
N ALA A 475 2.30 -4.12 -2.03
CA ALA A 475 2.61 -4.98 -0.89
C ALA A 475 1.53 -4.92 0.20
N VAL A 476 1.37 -5.99 1.00
CA VAL A 476 0.58 -5.94 2.24
C VAL A 476 1.25 -4.99 3.25
N ILE A 477 2.58 -5.03 3.31
CA ILE A 477 3.42 -4.05 4.01
C ILE A 477 4.66 -3.83 3.15
N GLY A 478 5.03 -2.59 2.80
CA GLY A 478 6.21 -2.35 1.96
C GLY A 478 7.51 -2.88 2.59
N ALA A 479 7.79 -2.48 3.83
CA ALA A 479 8.87 -3.05 4.66
C ALA A 479 8.46 -3.18 6.13
N ALA A 480 8.76 -4.31 6.77
CA ALA A 480 8.36 -4.62 8.16
C ALA A 480 9.55 -5.07 9.02
N ALA A 481 9.78 -4.40 10.16
CA ALA A 481 10.86 -4.66 11.10
C ALA A 481 10.54 -5.83 12.07
N LYS A 482 10.23 -7.01 11.53
CA LYS A 482 9.76 -8.21 12.24
C LYS A 482 10.33 -9.52 11.68
N GLY A 483 10.02 -10.64 12.33
CA GLY A 483 10.62 -11.94 12.00
C GLY A 483 10.07 -12.69 10.79
N HIS A 484 8.79 -12.52 10.44
CA HIS A 484 8.09 -13.34 9.45
C HIS A 484 6.98 -12.52 8.72
N PRO A 485 6.67 -12.79 7.44
CA PRO A 485 5.67 -12.02 6.69
C PRO A 485 4.22 -12.16 7.17
N LEU A 486 3.82 -13.33 7.67
CA LEU A 486 2.42 -13.66 7.96
C LEU A 486 2.00 -13.47 9.42
N TRP A 487 2.95 -13.56 10.35
CA TRP A 487 2.76 -13.46 11.80
C TRP A 487 3.99 -12.81 12.43
N ASP A 488 3.86 -12.28 13.64
CA ASP A 488 5.00 -11.70 14.34
C ASP A 488 5.78 -12.76 15.13
N VAL A 489 7.09 -12.51 15.32
CA VAL A 489 8.00 -13.42 16.03
C VAL A 489 8.90 -12.55 16.92
N PRO A 490 8.55 -12.35 18.22
CA PRO A 490 9.05 -11.22 19.02
C PRO A 490 10.56 -11.05 19.10
N GLN A 491 11.33 -12.13 19.14
CA GLN A 491 12.79 -12.06 19.20
C GLN A 491 13.45 -11.48 17.93
N PHE A 492 12.73 -11.47 16.81
CA PHE A 492 13.19 -10.93 15.52
C PHE A 492 12.59 -9.56 15.18
N ARG A 493 12.00 -8.86 16.15
CA ARG A 493 11.63 -7.43 16.03
C ARG A 493 12.88 -6.54 16.01
N GLY A 494 12.76 -5.33 15.47
CA GLY A 494 13.84 -4.32 15.48
C GLY A 494 14.75 -4.31 14.25
N GLY A 495 14.30 -4.80 13.09
CA GLY A 495 15.02 -4.66 11.82
C GLY A 495 15.25 -3.18 11.45
N LEU A 496 16.42 -2.86 10.88
CA LEU A 496 16.75 -1.48 10.48
C LEU A 496 16.23 -1.18 9.07
N ILE A 497 15.38 -0.16 8.94
CA ILE A 497 14.82 0.29 7.66
C ILE A 497 15.18 1.76 7.46
N GLN A 498 15.93 2.07 6.40
CA GLN A 498 16.19 3.45 5.99
C GLN A 498 15.78 3.68 4.53
N ALA A 499 15.10 4.80 4.28
CA ALA A 499 14.64 5.17 2.95
C ALA A 499 14.99 6.64 2.64
N ASN A 500 15.65 6.90 1.50
CA ASN A 500 16.02 8.24 1.06
C ASN A 500 15.72 8.43 -0.44
N GLY A 501 14.74 9.27 -0.77
CA GLY A 501 14.27 9.47 -2.16
C GLY A 501 13.69 8.18 -2.73
N PHE A 502 12.52 7.76 -2.22
CA PHE A 502 11.89 6.47 -2.53
C PHE A 502 10.36 6.54 -2.49
N THR A 503 9.67 5.62 -3.18
CA THR A 503 8.20 5.59 -3.24
C THR A 503 7.62 4.29 -2.67
N PHE A 504 6.66 4.39 -1.76
CA PHE A 504 5.73 3.32 -1.39
C PHE A 504 4.37 3.62 -2.02
N ARG A 505 4.02 2.93 -3.11
CA ARG A 505 2.76 3.12 -3.84
C ARG A 505 1.82 1.95 -3.62
N ASP A 506 0.54 2.23 -3.39
CA ASP A 506 -0.51 1.20 -3.31
C ASP A 506 -0.15 -0.03 -2.44
N CYS A 507 0.53 0.22 -1.31
CA CYS A 507 0.84 -0.78 -0.29
C CYS A 507 -0.06 -0.59 0.93
N ARG A 508 -0.80 -1.63 1.36
CA ARG A 508 -1.79 -1.55 2.46
C ARG A 508 -1.20 -0.93 3.73
N LYS A 509 0.07 -1.22 4.02
CA LYS A 509 0.96 -0.36 4.81
C LYS A 509 2.22 -0.02 4.01
N GLY A 510 2.73 1.20 4.12
CA GLY A 510 4.07 1.54 3.61
C GLY A 510 5.17 0.88 4.44
N ALA A 511 5.21 1.14 5.75
CA ALA A 511 6.11 0.46 6.67
C ALA A 511 5.46 0.04 8.00
N GLU A 512 6.04 -0.96 8.68
CA GLU A 512 5.59 -1.45 9.98
C GLU A 512 6.77 -1.69 10.94
N PHE A 513 6.69 -1.11 12.14
CA PHE A 513 7.67 -1.29 13.20
C PHE A 513 6.99 -1.90 14.44
N MET A 514 7.51 -3.05 14.88
CA MET A 514 7.05 -3.81 16.04
C MET A 514 7.94 -3.54 17.26
N LYS A 515 7.45 -3.87 18.48
CA LYS A 515 8.13 -3.56 19.76
C LYS A 515 9.63 -3.76 19.73
N TYR A 516 10.37 -2.72 20.07
CA TYR A 516 11.82 -2.72 20.10
C TYR A 516 12.30 -1.64 21.07
N ASP A 517 12.78 -2.10 22.22
CA ASP A 517 13.10 -1.31 23.41
C ASP A 517 14.41 -0.48 23.30
N PRO A 518 15.46 -0.91 22.57
CA PRO A 518 16.59 -0.04 22.25
C PRO A 518 16.19 1.07 21.25
N VAL A 519 16.98 2.14 21.16
CA VAL A 519 16.75 3.23 20.20
C VAL A 519 16.77 2.71 18.76
N ASN A 520 15.73 3.05 18.00
CA ASN A 520 15.53 2.67 16.60
C ASN A 520 16.11 3.77 15.68
N PHE A 521 17.09 3.41 14.86
CA PHE A 521 17.75 4.30 13.90
C PHE A 521 17.12 4.26 12.49
N SER A 522 15.90 3.74 12.38
CA SER A 522 15.13 3.74 11.13
C SER A 522 14.64 5.14 10.79
N LYS A 523 14.80 5.56 9.51
CA LYS A 523 14.49 6.91 9.06
C LYS A 523 13.96 6.97 7.63
N PHE A 524 13.16 7.99 7.35
CA PHE A 524 12.56 8.26 6.04
C PHE A 524 12.87 9.70 5.64
N GLU A 525 13.53 9.88 4.50
CA GLU A 525 14.02 11.16 3.98
C GLU A 525 13.52 11.35 2.54
N ASN A 526 12.70 12.37 2.28
CA ASN A 526 12.12 12.63 0.95
C ASN A 526 11.34 11.42 0.37
N VAL A 527 10.59 10.70 1.22
CA VAL A 527 9.85 9.48 0.83
C VAL A 527 8.40 9.79 0.49
N LEU A 528 7.91 9.27 -0.63
CA LEU A 528 6.50 9.37 -1.05
C LEU A 528 5.75 8.10 -0.62
N PHE A 529 4.73 8.26 0.22
CA PHE A 529 3.70 7.26 0.49
C PHE A 529 2.44 7.67 -0.28
N GLU A 530 2.01 6.86 -1.24
CA GLU A 530 0.95 7.23 -2.20
C GLU A 530 -0.12 6.13 -2.33
N ARG A 531 -1.40 6.53 -2.24
CA ARG A 531 -2.53 5.73 -2.71
C ARG A 531 -3.07 6.30 -4.02
N THR A 532 -3.04 5.50 -5.09
CA THR A 532 -3.64 5.85 -6.38
C THR A 532 -5.15 5.60 -6.39
N ALA A 533 -5.83 5.97 -7.49
CA ALA A 533 -7.26 5.73 -7.66
C ALA A 533 -7.66 4.24 -7.78
N SER A 534 -6.70 3.31 -7.76
CA SER A 534 -6.92 1.86 -7.70
C SER A 534 -6.57 1.22 -6.35
N GLY A 535 -6.10 2.02 -5.37
CA GLY A 535 -5.66 1.50 -4.07
C GLY A 535 -6.81 1.24 -3.07
N SER A 536 -6.72 0.09 -2.39
CA SER A 536 -7.58 -0.36 -1.28
C SER A 536 -7.49 0.52 -0.01
N MET A 537 -7.76 -0.01 1.19
CA MET A 537 -7.40 0.67 2.44
C MET A 537 -5.87 0.76 2.60
N HIS A 538 -5.36 1.96 2.87
CA HIS A 538 -3.94 2.28 3.00
C HIS A 538 -3.65 3.06 4.29
N THR A 539 -2.50 2.75 4.89
CA THR A 539 -1.88 3.47 6.01
C THR A 539 -0.41 3.74 5.63
N GLY A 540 0.14 4.90 5.95
CA GLY A 540 1.53 5.23 5.60
C GLY A 540 2.54 4.39 6.39
N VAL A 541 2.68 4.66 7.68
CA VAL A 541 3.53 3.87 8.60
C VAL A 541 2.77 3.55 9.89
N SER A 542 2.93 2.33 10.40
CA SER A 542 2.45 1.97 11.75
C SER A 542 3.58 1.59 12.70
N ILE A 543 3.62 2.23 13.87
CA ILE A 543 4.66 2.10 14.89
C ILE A 543 4.04 1.52 16.16
N TRP A 544 4.67 0.51 16.75
CA TRP A 544 4.17 -0.19 17.94
C TRP A 544 5.31 -0.35 18.95
N ASP A 545 5.22 0.33 20.08
CA ASP A 545 6.06 0.10 21.27
C ASP A 545 7.59 0.18 20.96
N THR A 546 7.99 1.24 20.24
CA THR A 546 9.38 1.46 19.81
C THR A 546 9.67 2.94 19.51
N ASP A 547 10.87 3.40 19.92
CA ASP A 547 11.23 4.82 19.95
C ASP A 547 12.38 5.18 18.99
N GLY A 548 12.34 6.39 18.43
CA GLY A 548 13.45 7.04 17.74
C GLY A 548 13.28 7.26 16.23
N ILE A 549 12.19 6.77 15.63
CA ILE A 549 11.95 6.83 14.19
C ILE A 549 11.83 8.29 13.70
N LEU A 550 12.50 8.60 12.58
CA LEU A 550 12.59 9.95 12.01
C LEU A 550 11.94 10.06 10.62
N PHE A 551 11.19 11.14 10.41
CA PHE A 551 10.59 11.53 9.13
C PHE A 551 10.99 12.95 8.73
N GLU A 552 11.68 13.11 7.60
CA GLU A 552 12.00 14.40 6.99
C GLU A 552 11.58 14.43 5.51
N GLY A 553 10.92 15.49 5.05
CA GLY A 553 10.53 15.64 3.63
C GLY A 553 9.55 14.60 3.09
N CYS A 554 8.94 13.78 3.95
CA CYS A 554 8.06 12.70 3.52
C CYS A 554 6.68 13.22 3.12
N THR A 555 6.11 12.69 2.04
CA THR A 555 4.75 13.04 1.59
C THR A 555 3.83 11.84 1.72
N PHE A 556 2.75 11.99 2.49
CA PHE A 556 1.69 11.01 2.68
C PHE A 556 0.45 11.48 1.92
N ASN A 557 0.18 10.89 0.75
CA ASN A 557 -0.83 11.36 -0.21
C ASN A 557 -2.01 10.37 -0.33
N ASN A 558 -3.23 10.85 -0.06
CA ASN A 558 -4.50 10.11 -0.17
C ASN A 558 -4.55 8.82 0.69
N MET A 559 -3.91 8.84 1.87
CA MET A 559 -3.97 7.71 2.81
C MET A 559 -5.43 7.45 3.22
N ALA A 560 -5.89 6.20 3.13
CA ALA A 560 -7.30 5.89 3.41
C ALA A 560 -7.66 5.97 4.91
N THR A 561 -6.62 5.93 5.76
CA THR A 561 -6.72 5.99 7.23
C THR A 561 -5.68 7.00 7.73
N ASP A 562 -4.54 6.52 8.23
CA ASP A 562 -3.52 7.33 8.89
C ASP A 562 -2.27 7.52 8.02
N GLY A 563 -1.65 8.70 8.09
CA GLY A 563 -0.30 8.92 7.57
C GLY A 563 0.74 8.20 8.42
N VAL A 564 0.81 8.57 9.71
CA VAL A 564 1.54 7.79 10.73
C VAL A 564 0.56 7.42 11.84
N VAL A 565 0.43 6.12 12.15
CA VAL A 565 -0.28 5.63 13.33
C VAL A 565 0.71 5.02 14.32
N SER A 566 0.53 5.30 15.60
CA SER A 566 1.48 4.91 16.64
C SER A 566 0.81 4.58 17.97
N TRP A 567 1.26 3.51 18.61
CA TRP A 567 0.82 3.08 19.94
C TRP A 567 2.03 2.79 20.83
N ASP A 568 2.03 3.32 22.06
CA ASP A 568 3.12 3.17 23.04
C ASP A 568 4.50 3.61 22.51
N ALA A 569 4.58 4.59 21.59
CA ALA A 569 5.80 4.87 20.80
C ALA A 569 6.11 6.38 20.62
N ALA A 570 7.40 6.70 20.50
CA ALA A 570 7.92 8.05 20.28
C ALA A 570 8.72 8.21 18.98
N PHE A 571 8.42 9.25 18.22
CA PHE A 571 8.95 9.48 16.88
C PHE A 571 8.98 10.98 16.55
N ASN A 572 9.80 11.36 15.58
CA ASN A 572 10.06 12.74 15.18
C ASN A 572 9.64 12.97 13.73
N VAL A 573 8.70 13.90 13.51
CA VAL A 573 8.26 14.37 12.18
C VAL A 573 8.75 15.81 12.02
N THR A 574 10.01 15.98 11.63
CA THR A 574 10.76 17.23 11.89
C THR A 574 10.44 18.36 10.92
N LYS A 575 10.73 18.20 9.63
CA LYS A 575 10.67 19.27 8.62
C LYS A 575 10.24 18.76 7.26
N LYS A 576 9.60 19.62 6.47
CA LYS A 576 9.18 19.38 5.06
C LYS A 576 8.20 18.23 4.83
N ASN A 577 7.68 17.60 5.88
CA ASN A 577 6.72 16.52 5.72
C ASN A 577 5.35 17.06 5.28
N ARG A 578 4.60 16.30 4.47
CA ARG A 578 3.28 16.68 3.96
C ARG A 578 2.27 15.56 4.20
N PHE A 579 1.10 15.88 4.74
CA PHE A 579 0.01 14.94 5.01
C PHE A 579 -1.25 15.43 4.29
N ILE A 580 -1.63 14.75 3.21
CA ILE A 580 -2.60 15.24 2.23
C ILE A 580 -3.77 14.25 2.09
N GLY A 581 -4.99 14.72 2.35
CA GLY A 581 -6.24 13.98 2.07
C GLY A 581 -6.49 12.74 2.93
N ALA A 582 -5.82 12.60 4.07
CA ALA A 582 -5.94 11.47 4.98
C ALA A 582 -7.23 11.52 5.82
N GLU A 583 -7.53 10.42 6.53
CA GLU A 583 -8.48 10.43 7.64
C GLU A 583 -7.82 11.15 8.83
N ARG A 584 -6.63 10.71 9.22
CA ARG A 584 -5.76 11.34 10.23
C ARG A 584 -4.36 11.54 9.63
N GLY A 585 -3.76 12.72 9.78
CA GLY A 585 -2.37 12.93 9.38
C GLY A 585 -1.42 12.11 10.26
N ILE A 586 -1.50 12.34 11.57
CA ILE A 586 -0.82 11.57 12.61
C ILE A 586 -1.83 11.12 13.67
N LEU A 587 -1.76 9.86 14.08
CA LEU A 587 -2.40 9.32 15.28
C LEU A 587 -1.33 8.79 16.23
N ALA A 588 -1.33 9.28 17.46
CA ALA A 588 -0.53 8.77 18.56
C ALA A 588 -1.42 8.42 19.76
N GLY A 589 -1.13 7.29 20.41
CA GLY A 589 -1.80 6.89 21.63
C GLY A 589 -0.86 6.22 22.62
N GLY A 590 -1.00 6.58 23.89
CA GLY A 590 -0.27 6.01 25.00
C GLY A 590 -1.19 5.18 25.90
N SER A 591 -0.70 4.01 26.35
CA SER A 591 -1.37 3.20 27.36
C SER A 591 -0.95 3.54 28.80
N ASN A 592 0.14 4.30 29.01
CA ASN A 592 0.65 4.64 30.34
C ASN A 592 1.30 6.03 30.43
N ALA A 593 1.53 6.50 31.66
CA ALA A 593 1.89 7.88 31.98
C ALA A 593 3.38 8.27 31.78
N LEU A 594 4.27 7.36 31.35
CA LEU A 594 5.73 7.59 31.27
C LEU A 594 6.38 7.27 29.91
N LEU A 595 5.58 7.03 28.87
CA LEU A 595 6.03 6.77 27.49
C LEU A 595 6.93 7.90 26.94
N GLY A 596 7.60 7.65 25.80
CA GLY A 596 8.45 8.65 25.15
C GLY A 596 7.69 9.88 24.59
N SER A 597 8.45 10.82 24.03
CA SER A 597 7.95 12.11 23.52
C SER A 597 7.71 12.09 22.01
N VAL A 598 6.49 12.44 21.57
CA VAL A 598 6.22 12.68 20.13
C VAL A 598 6.57 14.13 19.80
N LYS A 599 7.28 14.36 18.68
CA LYS A 599 7.66 15.71 18.21
C LYS A 599 7.27 15.89 16.75
N VAL A 600 6.52 16.95 16.45
CA VAL A 600 6.05 17.31 15.11
C VAL A 600 6.45 18.76 14.82
N GLY A 601 7.41 18.94 13.92
CA GLY A 601 8.03 20.24 13.66
C GLY A 601 9.31 20.49 14.45
N ILE A 602 9.91 21.65 14.19
CA ILE A 602 11.02 22.24 14.94
C ILE A 602 10.71 23.73 15.03
N LEU A 603 10.90 24.33 16.21
CA LEU A 603 10.58 25.75 16.43
C LEU A 603 11.46 26.67 15.56
N GLY A 604 10.85 27.68 14.95
CA GLY A 604 11.52 28.64 14.05
C GLY A 604 11.67 28.17 12.60
N LEU A 605 10.92 27.14 12.16
CA LEU A 605 10.88 26.77 10.74
C LEU A 605 9.90 27.66 9.96
N GLU A 606 10.37 28.23 8.84
CA GLU A 606 9.56 29.09 7.98
C GLU A 606 9.09 28.41 6.68
N ASN A 607 8.09 29.03 6.02
CA ASN A 607 7.81 28.89 4.60
C ASN A 607 7.64 27.43 4.12
N ASN A 608 8.60 26.89 3.37
CA ASN A 608 8.56 25.52 2.83
C ASN A 608 9.37 24.50 3.65
N ASP A 609 9.92 24.92 4.79
CA ASP A 609 10.68 24.07 5.70
C ASP A 609 9.78 23.48 6.81
N ARG A 610 8.66 24.14 7.11
CA ARG A 610 7.53 23.64 7.92
C ARG A 610 6.98 22.31 7.41
N ASN A 611 6.42 21.49 8.31
CA ASN A 611 5.53 20.41 7.88
C ASN A 611 4.16 20.97 7.53
N LYS A 612 3.44 20.32 6.61
CA LYS A 612 2.14 20.79 6.10
C LYS A 612 1.08 19.71 6.19
N PHE A 613 -0.06 20.05 6.75
CA PHE A 613 -1.25 19.21 6.80
C PHE A 613 -2.32 19.85 5.90
N GLU A 614 -2.90 19.08 4.98
CA GLU A 614 -3.70 19.61 3.88
C GLU A 614 -4.93 18.71 3.60
N ASN A 615 -6.15 19.20 3.86
CA ASN A 615 -7.40 18.50 3.51
C ASN A 615 -7.63 17.13 4.21
N ASN A 616 -7.03 16.91 5.39
CA ASN A 616 -7.29 15.72 6.23
C ASN A 616 -8.62 15.89 6.99
N VAL A 617 -9.15 14.85 7.66
CA VAL A 617 -10.26 15.05 8.64
C VAL A 617 -9.70 15.59 9.96
N VAL A 618 -8.61 14.97 10.44
CA VAL A 618 -7.81 15.44 11.58
C VAL A 618 -6.34 15.58 11.17
N GLY A 619 -5.68 16.69 11.50
CA GLY A 619 -4.23 16.84 11.29
C GLY A 619 -3.42 15.93 12.23
N ILE A 620 -3.52 16.16 13.54
CA ILE A 620 -2.86 15.35 14.58
C ILE A 620 -3.89 14.95 15.65
N ARG A 621 -4.03 13.64 15.94
CA ARG A 621 -4.78 13.11 17.10
C ARG A 621 -3.80 12.50 18.10
N ALA A 622 -3.88 12.92 19.35
CA ALA A 622 -3.10 12.38 20.46
C ALA A 622 -4.03 11.89 21.59
N THR A 623 -3.71 10.74 22.18
CA THR A 623 -4.53 10.10 23.23
C THR A 623 -3.65 9.62 24.38
N ALA A 624 -3.64 10.39 25.49
CA ALA A 624 -2.85 10.12 26.71
C ALA A 624 -1.35 9.85 26.47
N ASN A 625 -0.71 10.61 25.57
CA ASN A 625 0.75 10.60 25.41
C ASN A 625 1.42 11.35 26.58
N SER A 626 2.64 10.96 26.99
CA SER A 626 3.29 11.60 28.14
C SER A 626 3.66 13.07 27.86
N ASN A 627 4.16 13.36 26.65
CA ASN A 627 4.62 14.66 26.19
C ASN A 627 4.48 14.75 24.65
N LEU A 628 3.87 15.84 24.19
CA LEU A 628 3.63 16.13 22.77
C LEU A 628 4.10 17.55 22.42
N GLU A 629 5.00 17.66 21.45
CA GLU A 629 5.55 18.94 21.00
C GLU A 629 5.18 19.17 19.53
N ILE A 630 4.51 20.29 19.24
CA ILE A 630 4.00 20.64 17.91
C ILE A 630 4.46 22.07 17.60
N PHE A 631 5.50 22.23 16.78
CA PHE A 631 6.18 23.51 16.56
C PHE A 631 6.29 23.90 15.09
N SER A 632 5.94 25.14 14.72
CA SER A 632 6.19 25.68 13.37
C SER A 632 5.59 24.85 12.21
N ASN A 633 4.36 24.35 12.34
CA ASN A 633 3.66 23.60 11.28
C ASN A 633 2.56 24.43 10.59
N ASP A 634 2.31 24.15 9.31
CA ASP A 634 1.14 24.64 8.56
C ASP A 634 -0.01 23.63 8.61
N PHE A 635 -1.22 24.11 8.91
CA PHE A 635 -2.45 23.33 8.87
C PHE A 635 -3.49 24.08 8.02
N VAL A 636 -3.99 23.47 6.94
CA VAL A 636 -5.04 24.07 6.07
C VAL A 636 -6.15 23.07 5.68
N ASN A 637 -7.41 23.48 5.88
CA ASN A 637 -8.68 22.80 5.54
C ASN A 637 -8.91 21.45 6.27
N PHE A 638 -9.68 21.43 7.36
CA PHE A 638 -10.06 20.19 8.07
C PHE A 638 -11.39 20.31 8.83
N ASP A 639 -11.74 19.26 9.55
CA ASP A 639 -12.61 19.41 10.73
C ASP A 639 -11.79 19.74 11.99
N PHE A 640 -10.61 19.15 12.20
CA PHE A 640 -9.71 19.48 13.33
C PHE A 640 -8.24 19.55 12.90
N ASP A 641 -7.51 20.60 13.28
CA ASP A 641 -6.10 20.71 12.93
C ASP A 641 -5.25 19.89 13.93
N VAL A 642 -5.51 20.04 15.24
CA VAL A 642 -4.94 19.20 16.33
C VAL A 642 -6.02 18.80 17.35
N ALA A 643 -6.02 17.56 17.85
CA ALA A 643 -6.92 17.14 18.93
C ALA A 643 -6.23 16.23 19.95
N ILE A 644 -6.29 16.61 21.22
CA ILE A 644 -5.61 15.95 22.35
C ILE A 644 -6.67 15.50 23.37
N ASN A 645 -6.64 14.21 23.74
CA ASN A 645 -7.57 13.61 24.71
C ASN A 645 -6.82 12.89 25.85
N GLY A 646 -7.33 13.04 27.08
CA GLY A 646 -6.80 12.37 28.28
C GLY A 646 -5.47 12.95 28.75
N THR A 647 -4.93 12.44 29.86
CA THR A 647 -3.79 13.07 30.55
C THR A 647 -2.53 13.19 29.68
N THR A 648 -2.37 14.34 29.03
CA THR A 648 -1.31 14.63 28.06
C THR A 648 -0.63 15.93 28.46
N GLN A 649 0.70 15.99 28.45
CA GLN A 649 1.45 17.25 28.52
C GLN A 649 1.73 17.70 27.08
N SER A 650 1.45 18.95 26.72
CA SER A 650 1.65 19.41 25.35
C SER A 650 2.13 20.85 25.21
N PHE A 651 2.87 21.11 24.14
CA PHE A 651 3.34 22.43 23.74
C PHE A 651 3.04 22.64 22.25
N LEU A 652 2.14 23.58 21.95
CA LEU A 652 1.79 24.01 20.59
C LEU A 652 2.33 25.43 20.40
N THR A 653 3.44 25.58 19.66
CA THR A 653 4.10 26.88 19.49
C THR A 653 4.30 27.24 18.01
N ASP A 654 4.03 28.50 17.65
CA ASP A 654 4.28 29.02 16.29
C ASP A 654 3.59 28.20 15.19
N ASN A 655 2.40 27.64 15.40
CA ASN A 655 1.66 26.94 14.34
C ASN A 655 0.72 27.88 13.58
N PHE A 656 0.46 27.56 12.31
CA PHE A 656 -0.55 28.24 11.51
C PHE A 656 -1.75 27.30 11.31
N PHE A 657 -2.90 27.67 11.86
CA PHE A 657 -4.16 26.96 11.81
C PHE A 657 -5.13 27.69 10.87
N ALA A 658 -5.77 26.99 9.95
CA ALA A 658 -6.64 27.64 8.96
C ALA A 658 -7.77 26.78 8.40
N SER A 659 -8.96 27.36 8.32
CA SER A 659 -10.19 26.76 7.76
C SER A 659 -10.60 25.42 8.40
N GLY A 660 -10.25 25.19 9.68
CA GLY A 660 -10.70 24.06 10.49
C GLY A 660 -12.05 24.32 11.19
N SER A 661 -12.73 23.27 11.68
CA SER A 661 -13.93 23.47 12.54
C SER A 661 -13.56 23.75 13.99
N ALA A 662 -12.48 23.15 14.47
CA ALA A 662 -11.67 23.69 15.55
C ALA A 662 -10.21 23.70 15.07
N GLY A 663 -9.45 24.78 15.36
CA GLY A 663 -8.00 24.76 15.15
C GLY A 663 -7.38 23.66 16.02
N ASN A 664 -7.46 23.81 17.33
CA ASN A 664 -7.07 22.73 18.24
C ASN A 664 -8.11 22.41 19.32
N GLN A 665 -8.15 21.16 19.76
CA GLN A 665 -9.02 20.68 20.84
C GLN A 665 -8.24 20.05 21.99
N PHE A 666 -8.66 20.36 23.22
CA PHE A 666 -8.24 19.71 24.46
C PHE A 666 -9.45 19.05 25.14
N GLU A 667 -9.39 17.74 25.38
CA GLU A 667 -10.48 16.94 25.95
C GLU A 667 -9.98 16.18 27.21
N ASN A 668 -10.42 16.63 28.39
CA ASN A 668 -10.07 16.04 29.69
C ASN A 668 -8.56 15.82 29.93
N THR A 669 -7.69 16.78 29.60
CA THR A 669 -6.23 16.65 29.81
C THR A 669 -5.81 16.73 31.28
N GLY A 670 -6.72 17.17 32.17
CA GLY A 670 -6.52 17.23 33.61
C GLY A 670 -5.50 18.28 34.03
N ASP A 671 -4.64 17.91 34.97
CA ASP A 671 -3.72 18.82 35.67
C ASP A 671 -2.34 18.93 34.97
N LYS A 672 -2.26 18.44 33.72
CA LYS A 672 -1.03 18.46 32.91
C LYS A 672 -0.87 19.81 32.21
N ALA A 673 0.36 20.32 32.16
CA ALA A 673 0.68 21.53 31.41
C ALA A 673 0.36 21.33 29.92
N ASN A 674 -0.62 22.08 29.42
CA ASN A 674 -1.04 22.13 28.02
C ASN A 674 -0.94 23.59 27.58
N HIS A 675 0.19 23.96 26.97
CA HIS A 675 0.48 25.34 26.60
C HIS A 675 0.31 25.53 25.10
N THR A 676 -0.44 26.56 24.71
CA THR A 676 -0.37 27.15 23.37
C THR A 676 0.38 28.49 23.47
N LEU A 677 1.25 28.78 22.48
CA LEU A 677 2.03 30.02 22.41
C LEU A 677 2.22 30.49 20.96
N CYS A 678 1.95 31.76 20.64
CA CYS A 678 2.23 32.37 19.34
C CYS A 678 1.61 31.65 18.11
N ASN A 679 0.52 30.89 18.24
CA ASN A 679 -0.12 30.28 17.06
C ASN A 679 -1.06 31.29 16.38
N THR A 680 -1.24 31.15 15.07
CA THR A 680 -2.12 32.01 14.25
C THR A 680 -3.32 31.20 13.75
N TYR A 681 -4.53 31.74 13.88
CA TYR A 681 -5.79 31.06 13.49
C TYR A 681 -6.51 31.88 12.43
N SER A 682 -6.88 31.28 11.29
CA SER A 682 -7.39 32.00 10.12
C SER A 682 -8.59 31.29 9.48
N GLY A 683 -9.79 31.80 9.73
CA GLY A 683 -11.05 31.24 9.20
C GLY A 683 -11.45 29.90 9.81
N ASN A 684 -10.86 29.50 10.94
CA ASN A 684 -11.37 28.37 11.73
C ASN A 684 -12.72 28.78 12.38
N ILE A 685 -13.68 27.86 12.51
CA ILE A 685 -14.97 28.16 13.18
C ILE A 685 -14.72 28.48 14.66
N VAL A 686 -13.98 27.59 15.34
CA VAL A 686 -13.43 27.82 16.67
C VAL A 686 -11.90 27.83 16.59
N GLY A 687 -11.23 28.76 17.27
CA GLY A 687 -9.76 28.76 17.39
C GLY A 687 -9.29 27.57 18.24
N THR A 688 -9.51 27.65 19.55
CA THR A 688 -9.30 26.55 20.50
C THR A 688 -10.62 26.08 21.10
N ASN A 689 -10.89 24.77 21.09
CA ASN A 689 -12.00 24.15 21.82
C ASN A 689 -11.49 23.39 23.07
N ILE A 690 -12.20 23.52 24.19
CA ILE A 690 -11.87 22.89 25.47
C ILE A 690 -13.09 22.14 25.99
N VAL A 691 -12.94 20.83 26.19
CA VAL A 691 -14.01 19.94 26.64
C VAL A 691 -13.66 19.36 28.01
N GLY A 692 -14.50 19.65 29.01
CA GLY A 692 -14.34 19.14 30.38
C GLY A 692 -13.09 19.65 31.11
N LYS A 693 -12.43 18.78 31.89
CA LYS A 693 -11.38 19.18 32.85
C LYS A 693 -10.01 19.34 32.20
N ASN A 694 -9.53 20.57 32.03
CA ASN A 694 -8.23 20.89 31.42
C ASN A 694 -7.47 21.93 32.29
N GLN A 695 -7.36 21.66 33.59
CA GLN A 695 -6.82 22.56 34.62
C GLN A 695 -5.40 23.09 34.38
N GLY A 696 -4.56 22.39 33.62
CA GLY A 696 -3.23 22.87 33.22
C GLY A 696 -3.18 23.60 31.87
N PHE A 697 -4.33 24.01 31.31
CA PHE A 697 -4.39 24.71 30.02
C PHE A 697 -4.07 26.21 30.13
N LEU A 698 -3.16 26.67 29.27
CA LEU A 698 -2.69 28.07 29.16
C LEU A 698 -2.53 28.47 27.69
N PHE A 699 -3.00 29.67 27.33
CA PHE A 699 -2.87 30.22 25.97
C PHE A 699 -2.32 31.65 25.98
N ARG A 700 -1.31 31.94 25.16
CA ARG A 700 -0.59 33.23 25.15
C ARG A 700 -0.15 33.63 23.76
N GLU A 701 -0.23 34.93 23.47
CA GLU A 701 0.30 35.54 22.23
C GLU A 701 -0.29 34.92 20.94
N GLU A 702 -1.43 34.25 21.06
CA GLU A 702 -2.21 33.72 19.94
C GLU A 702 -2.78 34.87 19.07
N ASP A 703 -2.69 34.74 17.74
CA ASP A 703 -3.31 35.67 16.79
C ASP A 703 -4.60 35.08 16.19
N PHE A 704 -5.76 35.46 16.75
CA PHE A 704 -7.06 34.92 16.36
C PHE A 704 -7.75 35.75 15.28
N SER A 705 -8.02 35.14 14.13
CA SER A 705 -8.92 35.63 13.08
C SER A 705 -9.92 34.53 12.69
N THR A 706 -10.76 34.13 13.66
CA THR A 706 -11.69 32.98 13.57
C THR A 706 -13.13 33.42 13.26
N ASP A 707 -13.96 32.53 12.72
CA ASP A 707 -15.32 32.87 12.25
C ASP A 707 -16.34 33.03 13.39
N PHE A 708 -16.41 32.07 14.33
CA PHE A 708 -17.36 32.10 15.46
C PHE A 708 -16.67 32.51 16.76
N HIS A 709 -15.90 31.62 17.39
CA HIS A 709 -15.35 31.82 18.74
C HIS A 709 -13.83 31.66 18.75
N ASP A 710 -13.10 32.55 19.43
CA ASP A 710 -11.64 32.44 19.52
C ASP A 710 -11.26 31.29 20.47
N LEU A 711 -11.99 31.22 21.59
CA LEU A 711 -11.93 30.15 22.58
C LEU A 711 -13.35 29.67 22.91
N PHE A 712 -13.62 28.37 22.80
CA PHE A 712 -14.87 27.76 23.27
C PHE A 712 -14.57 26.80 24.42
N ILE A 713 -15.34 26.89 25.50
CA ILE A 713 -15.18 26.09 26.72
C ILE A 713 -16.53 25.41 27.01
N GLU A 714 -16.58 24.10 26.86
CA GLU A 714 -17.81 23.31 27.00
C GLU A 714 -17.70 22.19 28.07
N PRO A 715 -18.79 21.89 28.79
CA PRO A 715 -18.83 20.74 29.67
C PRO A 715 -18.75 19.44 28.88
N PHE A 716 -18.21 18.39 29.49
CA PHE A 716 -18.37 17.07 28.94
C PHE A 716 -19.79 16.55 29.21
N ALA A 717 -20.55 16.32 28.15
CA ALA A 717 -21.84 15.63 28.18
C ALA A 717 -21.78 14.34 27.35
N SER A 718 -22.42 13.27 27.85
CA SER A 718 -22.68 12.03 27.11
C SER A 718 -24.03 12.12 26.40
N PHE A 719 -24.06 11.73 25.11
CA PHE A 719 -25.29 11.64 24.33
C PHE A 719 -25.45 10.23 23.75
N PRO A 720 -26.64 9.59 23.87
CA PRO A 720 -27.78 10.03 24.69
C PRO A 720 -27.48 9.91 26.21
N PRO A 721 -28.08 10.79 27.06
CA PRO A 721 -27.80 10.79 28.50
C PRO A 721 -28.59 9.70 29.25
N SER A 722 -27.92 8.65 29.72
CA SER A 722 -28.48 7.68 30.66
C SER A 722 -27.38 6.91 31.44
N PRO A 723 -27.48 6.78 32.79
CA PRO A 723 -28.25 7.59 33.75
C PRO A 723 -27.78 9.07 33.78
N PRO A 724 -28.26 9.94 34.70
CA PRO A 724 -27.76 11.31 34.80
C PRO A 724 -26.34 11.35 35.38
N SER A 725 -25.33 11.20 34.51
CA SER A 725 -23.95 11.56 34.81
C SER A 725 -23.87 13.05 35.16
N LEU A 726 -23.09 13.41 36.19
CA LEU A 726 -22.67 14.80 36.35
C LEU A 726 -21.93 15.21 35.08
N SER A 727 -22.42 16.25 34.40
CA SER A 727 -21.67 16.93 33.35
C SER A 727 -20.41 17.50 33.99
N ILE A 728 -19.23 16.98 33.63
CA ILE A 728 -17.99 17.56 34.14
C ILE A 728 -17.85 18.96 33.53
N PRO A 729 -17.79 20.02 34.36
CA PRO A 729 -17.73 21.38 33.85
C PRO A 729 -16.54 21.61 32.93
N GLY A 730 -16.69 22.49 31.94
CA GLY A 730 -15.55 22.98 31.17
C GLY A 730 -14.63 23.82 32.07
N GLU A 731 -13.38 23.42 32.20
CA GLU A 731 -12.41 24.04 33.11
C GLU A 731 -11.04 24.20 32.45
N ILE A 732 -10.44 25.38 32.62
CA ILE A 732 -9.06 25.71 32.28
C ILE A 732 -8.31 26.16 33.54
N GLN A 733 -7.03 26.52 33.42
CA GLN A 733 -6.30 27.12 34.52
C GLN A 733 -6.97 28.44 34.96
N LEU A 734 -7.31 28.55 36.24
CA LEU A 734 -8.10 29.61 36.90
C LEU A 734 -7.52 31.02 36.78
N SER A 735 -6.26 31.15 36.35
CA SER A 735 -5.58 32.43 36.14
C SER A 735 -4.75 32.37 34.86
N GLN A 736 -5.26 33.06 33.84
CA GLN A 736 -4.59 33.25 32.55
C GLN A 736 -3.80 34.56 32.62
N GLY A 737 -2.50 34.44 32.98
CA GLY A 737 -1.66 35.55 33.41
C GLY A 737 -1.77 35.82 34.92
N SER A 738 -1.10 36.87 35.40
CA SER A 738 -1.14 37.31 36.80
C SER A 738 -0.86 38.82 36.93
N ASN A 739 -0.92 39.38 38.14
CA ASN A 739 -0.68 40.82 38.33
C ASN A 739 0.80 41.18 38.07
N GLY A 740 1.05 42.03 37.06
CA GLY A 740 2.38 42.34 36.53
C GLY A 740 2.80 41.47 35.35
N PHE A 741 1.99 40.47 34.97
CA PHE A 741 2.25 39.55 33.85
C PHE A 741 0.97 39.31 33.04
N ALA A 742 0.63 40.27 32.19
CA ALA A 742 -0.50 40.20 31.27
C ALA A 742 -0.36 39.09 30.20
N ALA A 743 -1.48 38.48 29.80
CA ALA A 743 -1.58 37.54 28.69
C ALA A 743 -1.85 38.28 27.36
N TRP A 744 -0.85 38.33 26.48
CA TRP A 744 -0.81 39.14 25.25
C TRP A 744 -1.51 38.51 24.02
N ASN A 745 -2.65 37.84 24.20
CA ASN A 745 -3.42 37.28 23.08
C ASN A 745 -4.08 38.39 22.22
N TYR A 746 -4.20 38.17 20.92
CA TYR A 746 -4.86 39.07 19.97
C TYR A 746 -6.18 38.46 19.48
N PHE A 747 -7.27 38.76 20.18
CA PHE A 747 -8.62 38.26 19.88
C PHE A 747 -9.18 38.81 18.55
N THR A 748 -10.14 38.10 17.94
CA THR A 748 -10.71 38.50 16.64
C THR A 748 -11.48 39.82 16.77
N PRO A 749 -11.18 40.84 15.94
CA PRO A 749 -11.87 42.13 16.01
C PRO A 749 -13.35 42.03 15.61
N GLY A 750 -14.16 43.01 16.02
CA GLY A 750 -15.56 43.15 15.59
C GLY A 750 -16.58 42.23 16.28
N LYS A 751 -16.19 41.03 16.72
CA LYS A 751 -17.09 40.03 17.35
C LYS A 751 -17.89 40.54 18.56
N PRO A 752 -19.06 39.94 18.88
CA PRO A 752 -19.78 40.24 20.13
C PRO A 752 -19.03 39.69 21.36
N GLU A 753 -18.59 38.44 21.28
CA GLU A 753 -17.85 37.69 22.29
C GLU A 753 -16.60 37.05 21.66
N ASN A 754 -15.57 36.76 22.45
CA ASN A 754 -14.30 36.21 21.97
C ASN A 754 -14.00 34.86 22.64
N ILE A 755 -14.12 34.82 23.97
CA ILE A 755 -14.14 33.60 24.76
C ILE A 755 -15.60 33.29 25.08
N LYS A 756 -16.06 32.08 24.76
CA LYS A 756 -17.42 31.62 25.01
C LYS A 756 -17.44 30.40 25.93
N THR A 757 -18.09 30.53 27.08
CA THR A 757 -18.42 29.41 27.98
C THR A 757 -19.81 28.85 27.65
N SER A 758 -19.93 27.53 27.48
CA SER A 758 -21.20 26.88 27.10
C SER A 758 -22.26 27.00 28.20
N THR A 759 -23.40 27.61 27.87
CA THR A 759 -24.55 27.80 28.76
C THR A 759 -25.65 26.81 28.37
N ILE A 760 -25.85 25.75 29.16
CA ILE A 760 -26.94 24.80 28.89
C ILE A 760 -28.24 25.42 29.40
N LEU A 761 -29.12 25.83 28.48
CA LEU A 761 -30.43 26.38 28.82
C LEU A 761 -31.32 25.31 29.50
N PRO A 762 -32.12 25.69 30.52
CA PRO A 762 -32.34 27.05 31.02
C PRO A 762 -31.27 27.54 32.01
N PRO A 763 -31.03 28.86 32.12
CA PRO A 763 -30.22 29.44 33.21
C PRO A 763 -30.79 29.04 34.58
N PRO A 764 -29.96 28.91 35.63
CA PRO A 764 -28.78 29.74 35.88
C PRO A 764 -27.44 28.98 35.93
N LEU A 765 -27.35 27.79 35.33
CA LEU A 765 -26.16 26.91 35.45
C LEU A 765 -25.26 26.97 34.21
N ASP A 766 -24.29 27.89 34.25
CA ASP A 766 -23.11 27.80 33.40
C ASP A 766 -22.29 26.58 33.84
N ASN A 767 -22.24 25.54 33.01
CA ASN A 767 -21.49 24.32 33.30
C ASN A 767 -20.00 24.49 32.96
N THR A 768 -19.40 25.58 33.43
CA THR A 768 -17.98 25.91 33.30
C THR A 768 -17.46 26.53 34.60
N ILE A 769 -16.19 26.31 34.92
CA ILE A 769 -15.56 26.85 36.13
C ILE A 769 -15.08 28.29 35.87
N HIS A 770 -15.32 29.17 36.84
CA HIS A 770 -14.94 30.59 36.74
C HIS A 770 -13.42 30.78 36.74
N PHE A 771 -12.90 31.61 35.83
CA PHE A 771 -11.48 31.96 35.77
C PHE A 771 -11.22 33.47 35.59
N PHE A 772 -10.00 33.88 35.92
CA PHE A 772 -9.50 35.25 35.73
C PHE A 772 -8.64 35.35 34.47
N TYR A 773 -8.88 36.39 33.66
CA TYR A 773 -8.07 36.73 32.49
C TYR A 773 -7.37 38.07 32.71
N PHE A 774 -6.03 38.04 32.79
CA PHE A 774 -5.20 39.23 33.00
C PHE A 774 -4.77 39.82 31.66
N HIS A 775 -5.37 40.95 31.26
CA HIS A 775 -5.12 41.58 29.96
C HIS A 775 -4.26 42.85 30.08
N PRO A 776 -3.47 43.20 29.04
CA PRO A 776 -2.74 44.47 29.02
C PRO A 776 -3.68 45.64 28.69
N ASN A 777 -3.16 46.87 28.70
CA ASN A 777 -3.97 48.08 28.46
C ASN A 777 -4.60 48.06 27.05
N PRO A 778 -5.95 48.03 26.91
CA PRO A 778 -6.62 47.90 25.61
C PRO A 778 -6.47 49.13 24.71
N ASN A 779 -5.95 50.25 25.22
CA ASN A 779 -5.58 51.41 24.41
C ASN A 779 -4.30 51.17 23.57
N LEU A 780 -3.52 50.13 23.85
CA LEU A 780 -2.34 49.76 23.07
C LEU A 780 -2.75 49.03 21.78
N ASN A 781 -3.69 48.09 21.88
CA ASN A 781 -4.36 47.46 20.76
C ASN A 781 -5.72 46.92 21.25
N ALA A 782 -6.81 47.27 20.57
CA ALA A 782 -8.17 46.87 20.98
C ALA A 782 -8.40 45.34 20.97
N ARG A 783 -7.54 44.57 20.31
CA ARG A 783 -7.60 43.09 20.26
C ARG A 783 -7.15 42.40 21.56
N VAL A 784 -6.49 43.09 22.50
CA VAL A 784 -5.87 42.43 23.67
C VAL A 784 -6.81 42.14 24.84
N LYS A 785 -8.01 42.74 24.84
CA LYS A 785 -9.05 42.44 25.84
C LYS A 785 -10.14 41.58 25.18
N PRO A 786 -10.42 40.36 25.67
CA PRO A 786 -11.55 39.58 25.22
C PRO A 786 -12.87 40.19 25.72
N LYS A 787 -13.91 40.16 24.89
CA LYS A 787 -15.25 40.67 25.23
C LYS A 787 -16.07 39.64 26.01
N CYS A 788 -17.20 40.11 26.56
CA CYS A 788 -18.22 39.30 27.23
C CYS A 788 -17.78 38.58 28.51
N SER A 789 -16.88 39.20 29.27
CA SER A 789 -16.66 38.82 30.67
C SER A 789 -17.86 39.19 31.56
N LEU A 790 -17.93 38.64 32.77
CA LEU A 790 -18.92 39.01 33.79
C LEU A 790 -18.86 40.52 34.17
N SER A 791 -17.75 41.20 33.86
CA SER A 791 -17.58 42.65 34.06
C SER A 791 -17.93 43.50 32.83
N ASP A 792 -18.38 42.90 31.71
CA ASP A 792 -18.80 43.59 30.48
C ASP A 792 -20.33 43.62 30.31
N VAL A 793 -20.86 44.66 29.66
CA VAL A 793 -22.32 44.90 29.49
C VAL A 793 -22.89 44.17 28.26
N CYS A 794 -22.65 42.86 28.14
CA CYS A 794 -23.21 42.01 27.09
C CYS A 794 -24.14 40.92 27.66
N MET A 795 -24.92 40.26 26.79
CA MET A 795 -25.84 39.18 27.17
C MET A 795 -25.90 38.11 26.06
N PRO A 796 -25.77 36.81 26.36
CA PRO A 796 -25.29 36.27 27.64
C PRO A 796 -23.84 36.68 27.91
N GLN A 797 -23.45 36.78 29.18
CA GLN A 797 -22.05 36.89 29.56
C GLN A 797 -21.41 35.49 29.56
N SER A 798 -20.09 35.40 29.44
CA SER A 798 -19.33 34.18 29.70
C SER A 798 -18.67 34.20 31.08
N ASN A 799 -18.49 33.04 31.69
CA ASN A 799 -18.13 32.86 33.10
C ASN A 799 -16.64 33.15 33.41
N PHE A 800 -16.17 34.36 33.13
CA PHE A 800 -14.81 34.80 33.43
C PHE A 800 -14.75 36.28 33.81
N THR A 801 -13.69 36.67 34.52
CA THR A 801 -13.46 38.08 34.91
C THR A 801 -12.24 38.65 34.19
N ASN A 802 -12.42 39.77 33.49
CA ASN A 802 -11.32 40.56 32.93
C ASN A 802 -10.64 41.42 34.02
N ILE A 803 -9.31 41.33 34.13
CA ILE A 803 -8.48 42.19 34.99
C ILE A 803 -7.43 42.87 34.11
N GLN A 804 -7.43 44.21 34.07
CA GLN A 804 -6.35 44.94 33.43
C GLN A 804 -5.10 44.95 34.32
N THR A 805 -3.95 44.59 33.77
CA THR A 805 -2.65 44.71 34.44
C THR A 805 -1.57 45.24 33.47
N PHE A 806 -0.31 45.22 33.90
CA PHE A 806 0.86 45.57 33.10
C PHE A 806 1.74 44.33 32.87
N GLY A 807 2.77 44.47 32.05
CA GLY A 807 3.69 43.40 31.66
C GLY A 807 4.18 43.66 30.24
N ASP A 808 5.45 43.35 29.97
CA ASP A 808 6.04 43.50 28.64
C ASP A 808 5.46 42.48 27.64
N ILE A 809 5.54 42.80 26.35
CA ILE A 809 5.27 41.84 25.26
C ILE A 809 6.46 40.88 25.21
N TYR A 810 6.25 39.55 25.20
CA TYR A 810 7.35 38.62 24.96
C TYR A 810 7.64 38.59 23.46
N SER A 811 8.56 39.44 23.02
CA SER A 811 8.79 39.73 21.60
C SER A 811 9.52 38.63 20.82
N ASP A 812 9.61 37.40 21.35
CA ASP A 812 10.48 36.35 20.81
C ASP A 812 9.82 34.96 20.85
N CYS A 813 8.90 34.74 19.91
CA CYS A 813 8.22 33.45 19.71
C CYS A 813 9.17 32.28 19.35
N MET A 814 10.47 32.52 19.10
CA MET A 814 11.46 31.45 18.93
C MET A 814 11.93 30.84 20.25
N PHE A 815 11.73 31.52 21.39
CA PHE A 815 12.23 31.08 22.70
C PHE A 815 11.17 31.28 23.80
N PRO A 816 10.47 30.22 24.24
CA PRO A 816 9.32 30.34 25.15
C PRO A 816 9.65 30.79 26.60
N GLU A 817 10.91 31.11 26.91
CA GLU A 817 11.35 31.65 28.20
C GLU A 817 12.44 32.72 28.01
N SER A 818 12.35 33.82 28.77
CA SER A 818 13.31 34.93 28.70
C SER A 818 14.66 34.56 29.34
N PRO A 819 15.82 34.99 28.79
CA PRO A 819 17.15 34.62 29.32
C PRO A 819 17.53 35.15 30.73
N GLN A 820 16.62 35.75 31.50
CA GLN A 820 16.96 36.41 32.78
C GLN A 820 16.81 35.55 34.04
N GLU A 821 16.10 34.43 33.99
CA GLU A 821 16.25 33.34 34.96
C GLU A 821 16.49 32.04 34.20
N GLN A 822 17.31 31.13 34.74
CA GLN A 822 17.51 29.83 34.09
C GLN A 822 16.22 29.01 34.18
N PRO A 823 15.80 28.32 33.10
CA PRO A 823 14.65 27.42 33.13
C PRO A 823 14.72 26.48 34.35
N CYS A 824 13.66 26.45 35.15
CA CYS A 824 13.56 25.85 36.50
C CYS A 824 13.58 24.30 36.51
N THR A 825 14.50 23.72 35.76
CA THR A 825 14.60 22.30 35.40
C THR A 825 15.32 21.44 36.44
N THR A 826 15.90 22.05 37.48
CA THR A 826 16.72 21.33 38.47
C THR A 826 15.90 20.82 39.66
N LYS A 827 16.35 19.73 40.28
CA LYS A 827 15.76 19.18 41.51
C LYS A 827 15.63 20.22 42.64
N ALA A 828 16.62 21.10 42.79
CA ALA A 828 16.58 22.17 43.79
C ALA A 828 15.45 23.18 43.51
N CYS A 829 15.16 23.46 42.23
CA CYS A 829 14.06 24.35 41.85
C CYS A 829 12.70 23.69 42.10
N LEU A 830 12.55 22.40 41.79
CA LEU A 830 11.38 21.61 42.15
C LEU A 830 11.13 21.56 43.67
N ASP A 831 12.19 21.40 44.48
CA ASP A 831 12.06 21.36 45.94
C ASP A 831 11.72 22.73 46.55
N ALA A 832 12.25 23.83 46.00
CA ALA A 832 11.84 25.18 46.38
C ALA A 832 10.35 25.43 46.06
N LEU A 833 9.90 25.03 44.87
CA LEU A 833 8.51 25.18 44.44
C LEU A 833 7.55 24.25 45.20
N ARG A 834 7.99 23.06 45.63
CA ARG A 834 7.25 22.21 46.60
C ARG A 834 7.05 22.92 47.94
N ILE A 835 8.04 23.67 48.43
CA ILE A 835 7.93 24.47 49.67
C ILE A 835 6.95 25.64 49.47
N GLU A 836 7.02 26.34 48.33
CA GLU A 836 6.09 27.43 48.01
C GLU A 836 4.64 26.95 47.91
N ILE A 837 4.38 25.82 47.23
CA ILE A 837 3.06 25.17 47.21
C ILE A 837 2.57 24.87 48.64
N ALA A 838 3.43 24.38 49.53
CA ALA A 838 3.04 24.11 50.92
C ALA A 838 2.67 25.39 51.67
N GLN A 839 3.45 26.48 51.52
CA GLN A 839 3.17 27.79 52.12
C GLN A 839 1.85 28.37 51.59
N LYS A 840 1.65 28.37 50.27
CA LYS A 840 0.43 28.86 49.62
C LYS A 840 -0.82 28.05 50.02
N ASN A 841 -0.71 26.74 50.21
CA ASN A 841 -1.79 25.93 50.75
C ASN A 841 -2.13 26.30 52.21
N CYS A 842 -1.16 26.70 53.03
CA CYS A 842 -1.43 27.24 54.37
C CYS A 842 -2.09 28.62 54.33
N GLU A 843 -1.71 29.50 53.41
CA GLU A 843 -2.42 30.77 53.17
C GLU A 843 -3.89 30.52 52.76
N TYR A 844 -4.12 29.57 51.84
CA TYR A 844 -5.46 29.22 51.36
C TYR A 844 -6.33 28.57 52.42
N ALA A 845 -5.76 27.73 53.28
CA ALA A 845 -6.46 27.16 54.43
C ALA A 845 -6.88 28.23 55.48
N ALA A 846 -6.17 29.37 55.53
CA ALA A 846 -6.51 30.49 56.40
C ALA A 846 -7.48 31.50 55.76
N ASN A 847 -7.41 31.69 54.44
CA ASN A 847 -8.27 32.61 53.69
C ASN A 847 -8.56 32.08 52.25
N PRO A 848 -9.54 31.17 52.09
CA PRO A 848 -9.79 30.53 50.79
C PRO A 848 -10.42 31.52 49.81
N THR A 849 -9.68 31.87 48.76
CA THR A 849 -10.12 32.76 47.68
C THR A 849 -9.81 32.16 46.32
N THR A 850 -10.63 32.44 45.30
CA THR A 850 -10.44 31.90 43.95
C THR A 850 -9.16 32.38 43.29
N GLN A 851 -8.68 33.60 43.60
CA GLN A 851 -7.37 34.08 43.16
C GLN A 851 -6.24 33.20 43.72
N LEU A 852 -6.24 32.94 45.03
CA LEU A 852 -5.20 32.16 45.69
C LEU A 852 -5.25 30.67 45.29
N ALA A 853 -6.42 30.14 44.97
CA ALA A 853 -6.55 28.84 44.32
C ALA A 853 -5.89 28.82 42.93
N GLY A 854 -6.04 29.90 42.14
CA GLY A 854 -5.34 30.08 40.86
C GLY A 854 -3.83 30.17 41.01
N GLU A 855 -3.32 30.92 42.00
CA GLU A 855 -1.89 30.98 42.33
C GLU A 855 -1.33 29.57 42.65
N ILE A 856 -2.04 28.78 43.46
CA ILE A 856 -1.67 27.39 43.77
C ILE A 856 -1.68 26.51 42.51
N GLN A 857 -2.67 26.68 41.63
CA GLN A 857 -2.80 25.88 40.41
C GLN A 857 -1.67 26.18 39.41
N VAL A 858 -1.25 27.45 39.27
CA VAL A 858 -0.06 27.84 38.47
C VAL A 858 1.18 27.08 38.95
N LEU A 859 1.43 27.09 40.26
CA LEU A 859 2.57 26.39 40.86
C LEU A 859 2.46 24.87 40.66
N ILE A 860 1.27 24.27 40.78
CA ILE A 860 1.06 22.84 40.52
C ILE A 860 1.37 22.49 39.05
N SER A 861 0.90 23.27 38.07
CA SER A 861 1.23 23.07 36.65
C SER A 861 2.74 23.12 36.40
N GLN A 862 3.44 24.06 37.05
CA GLN A 862 4.92 24.15 37.00
C GLN A 862 5.59 22.93 37.64
N ARG A 863 5.16 22.50 38.83
CA ARG A 863 5.66 21.28 39.51
C ARG A 863 5.54 20.07 38.59
N GLU A 864 4.39 19.90 37.93
CA GLU A 864 4.13 18.78 37.05
C GLU A 864 5.01 18.78 35.80
N ARG A 865 5.23 19.95 35.18
CA ARG A 865 6.17 20.12 34.07
C ARG A 865 7.59 19.71 34.46
N ILE A 866 8.13 20.29 35.54
CA ILE A 866 9.51 20.05 35.99
C ILE A 866 9.71 18.59 36.41
N THR A 867 8.70 17.99 37.07
CA THR A 867 8.71 16.57 37.42
C THR A 867 8.72 15.67 36.17
N SER A 868 7.92 15.99 35.14
CA SER A 868 7.98 15.27 33.85
C SER A 868 9.30 15.47 33.09
N GLU A 869 9.97 16.61 33.23
CA GLU A 869 11.28 16.88 32.60
C GLU A 869 12.40 16.08 33.27
N LEU A 870 12.50 16.13 34.61
CA LEU A 870 13.48 15.34 35.38
C LEU A 870 13.30 13.82 35.18
N ILE A 871 12.06 13.34 35.12
CA ILE A 871 11.80 11.91 34.87
C ILE A 871 12.21 11.50 33.46
N ARG A 872 11.93 12.32 32.43
CA ARG A 872 12.40 12.04 31.05
C ARG A 872 13.93 11.99 30.97
N GLN A 873 14.63 12.87 31.68
CA GLN A 873 16.09 12.80 31.78
C GLN A 873 16.54 11.47 32.42
N TYR A 874 16.04 11.14 33.61
CA TYR A 874 16.44 9.91 34.31
C TYR A 874 16.07 8.62 33.54
N ILE A 875 14.99 8.61 32.77
CA ILE A 875 14.64 7.49 31.87
C ILE A 875 15.67 7.37 30.74
N SER A 876 16.07 8.48 30.09
CA SER A 876 17.10 8.44 29.04
C SER A 876 18.50 8.05 29.56
N GLU A 877 18.78 8.30 30.83
CA GLU A 877 19.96 7.81 31.56
C GLU A 877 19.80 6.36 32.08
N THR A 878 18.64 5.72 31.88
CA THR A 878 18.22 4.41 32.45
C THR A 878 18.23 4.32 33.98
N ASN A 879 18.21 5.47 34.65
CA ASN A 879 18.32 5.64 36.10
C ASN A 879 16.95 5.51 36.82
N TRP A 880 16.35 4.34 36.73
CA TRP A 880 15.05 4.04 37.35
C TRP A 880 15.01 4.28 38.87
N THR A 881 16.12 4.12 39.57
CA THR A 881 16.23 4.41 41.01
C THR A 881 16.02 5.91 41.30
N ALA A 882 16.53 6.81 40.46
CA ALA A 882 16.28 8.24 40.60
C ALA A 882 14.81 8.59 40.28
N VAL A 883 14.21 7.96 39.25
CA VAL A 883 12.77 8.09 38.94
C VAL A 883 11.91 7.69 40.14
N GLU A 884 12.13 6.51 40.71
CA GLU A 884 11.34 6.03 41.86
C GLU A 884 11.58 6.87 43.12
N THR A 885 12.81 7.34 43.36
CA THR A 885 13.09 8.24 44.49
C THR A 885 12.31 9.55 44.35
N LEU A 886 12.41 10.22 43.20
CA LEU A 886 11.74 11.49 42.91
C LEU A 886 10.21 11.40 43.05
N LEU A 887 9.62 10.26 42.66
CA LEU A 887 8.18 9.99 42.78
C LEU A 887 7.76 9.69 44.23
N ASN A 888 8.60 9.05 45.04
CA ASN A 888 8.28 8.72 46.44
C ASN A 888 8.47 9.90 47.41
N GLU A 889 9.27 10.91 47.07
CA GLU A 889 9.35 12.17 47.83
C GLU A 889 8.03 12.94 47.89
N ASP A 890 7.18 12.80 46.86
CA ASP A 890 5.95 13.57 46.66
C ASP A 890 4.87 12.65 46.09
N LEU A 891 4.30 11.80 46.95
CA LEU A 891 3.27 10.81 46.60
C LEU A 891 1.88 11.43 46.39
N ASN A 892 1.81 12.51 45.62
CA ASN A 892 0.58 13.06 45.06
C ASN A 892 -0.06 12.12 44.01
N PRO A 893 -1.33 12.32 43.59
CA PRO A 893 -2.02 11.41 42.68
C PRO A 893 -1.30 11.19 41.34
N ALA A 894 -0.78 12.25 40.71
CA ALA A 894 -0.06 12.16 39.44
C ALA A 894 1.22 11.31 39.58
N ASN A 895 1.97 11.49 40.67
CA ASN A 895 3.17 10.71 40.95
C ASN A 895 2.86 9.24 41.30
N ARG A 896 1.72 8.93 41.93
CA ARG A 896 1.26 7.53 42.08
C ARG A 896 0.96 6.88 40.73
N ARG A 897 0.31 7.60 39.81
CA ARG A 897 0.04 7.10 38.44
C ARG A 897 1.34 6.89 37.66
N ARG A 898 2.29 7.84 37.73
CA ARG A 898 3.67 7.68 37.20
C ARG A 898 4.41 6.49 37.83
N LEU A 899 4.26 6.23 39.13
CA LEU A 899 4.96 5.13 39.81
C LEU A 899 4.45 3.75 39.36
N VAL A 900 3.15 3.59 39.11
CA VAL A 900 2.61 2.38 38.45
C VAL A 900 3.22 2.21 37.06
N ALA A 901 3.23 3.26 36.24
CA ALA A 901 3.85 3.24 34.92
C ALA A 901 5.35 2.86 34.98
N ALA A 902 6.12 3.43 35.90
CA ALA A 902 7.54 3.09 36.09
C ALA A 902 7.76 1.61 36.43
N LYS A 903 6.79 0.93 37.06
CA LYS A 903 6.82 -0.51 37.29
C LYS A 903 6.38 -1.34 36.07
N LEU A 904 5.55 -0.80 35.18
CA LEU A 904 5.22 -1.43 33.90
C LEU A 904 6.42 -1.39 32.94
N GLU A 905 7.07 -0.23 32.77
CA GLU A 905 8.26 -0.04 31.92
C GLU A 905 9.42 -0.95 32.35
N GLN A 906 9.65 -1.09 33.65
CA GLN A 906 10.66 -2.02 34.18
C GLN A 906 10.26 -3.51 34.12
N ASN A 907 9.12 -3.85 33.49
CA ASN A 907 8.53 -5.20 33.45
C ASN A 907 8.24 -5.80 34.85
N GLN A 908 8.13 -4.97 35.89
CA GLN A 908 7.87 -5.35 37.28
C GLN A 908 6.36 -5.48 37.55
N PHE A 909 5.65 -6.26 36.73
CA PHE A 909 4.19 -6.34 36.72
C PHE A 909 3.57 -6.72 38.08
N ALA A 910 4.24 -7.55 38.87
CA ALA A 910 3.79 -7.89 40.23
C ALA A 910 3.84 -6.68 41.19
N ALA A 911 4.84 -5.81 41.06
CA ALA A 911 4.93 -4.57 41.82
C ALA A 911 3.91 -3.53 41.33
N ALA A 912 3.70 -3.41 40.01
CA ALA A 912 2.65 -2.57 39.44
C ALA A 912 1.25 -2.98 39.95
N ASN A 913 0.94 -4.28 39.96
CA ASN A 913 -0.31 -4.81 40.52
C ASN A 913 -0.44 -4.58 42.03
N GLY A 914 0.65 -4.68 42.79
CA GLY A 914 0.66 -4.32 44.22
C GLY A 914 0.35 -2.83 44.46
N LEU A 915 0.91 -1.93 43.65
CA LEU A 915 0.60 -0.50 43.69
C LEU A 915 -0.84 -0.20 43.29
N LEU A 916 -1.40 -0.91 42.30
CA LEU A 916 -2.79 -0.78 41.87
C LEU A 916 -3.78 -1.28 42.94
N GLN A 917 -3.47 -2.37 43.64
CA GLN A 917 -4.27 -2.86 44.78
C GLN A 917 -4.21 -1.92 45.99
N ALA A 918 -3.10 -1.20 46.18
CA ALA A 918 -2.93 -0.19 47.22
C ALA A 918 -3.36 1.24 46.79
N PHE A 919 -3.90 1.40 45.58
CA PHE A 919 -4.24 2.72 45.03
C PHE A 919 -5.51 3.29 45.69
N PRO A 920 -5.54 4.55 46.16
CA PRO A 920 -6.74 5.13 46.77
C PRO A 920 -7.83 5.33 45.72
N GLN A 921 -8.97 4.66 45.85
CA GLN A 921 -10.10 4.74 44.91
C GLN A 921 -11.12 5.83 45.31
N ASN A 922 -10.59 7.00 45.67
CA ASN A 922 -11.36 8.10 46.27
C ASN A 922 -12.19 8.88 45.24
N THR A 923 -11.74 8.91 43.98
CA THR A 923 -12.44 9.56 42.86
C THR A 923 -12.80 8.54 41.78
N LEU A 924 -13.69 8.93 40.86
CA LEU A 924 -14.04 8.11 39.70
C LEU A 924 -12.84 7.90 38.77
N ASP A 925 -12.01 8.93 38.58
CA ASP A 925 -10.75 8.83 37.82
C ASP A 925 -9.78 7.82 38.46
N ASP A 926 -9.69 7.75 39.79
CA ASP A 926 -8.84 6.74 40.45
C ASP A 926 -9.37 5.32 40.26
N GLN A 927 -10.70 5.14 40.29
CA GLN A 927 -11.35 3.85 40.04
C GLN A 927 -11.14 3.39 38.60
N TYR A 928 -11.29 4.29 37.63
CA TYR A 928 -11.04 4.00 36.22
C TYR A 928 -9.55 3.80 35.92
N PHE A 929 -8.64 4.57 36.53
CA PHE A 929 -7.20 4.35 36.44
C PHE A 929 -6.83 2.93 36.88
N VAL A 930 -7.36 2.47 38.02
CA VAL A 930 -7.12 1.10 38.52
C VAL A 930 -7.69 0.03 37.59
N GLN A 931 -8.87 0.24 37.00
CA GLN A 931 -9.46 -0.70 36.04
C GLN A 931 -8.67 -0.77 34.72
N VAL A 932 -8.37 0.38 34.12
CA VAL A 932 -7.64 0.48 32.84
C VAL A 932 -6.21 -0.02 32.99
N GLN A 933 -5.47 0.42 34.01
CA GLN A 933 -4.09 -0.03 34.23
C GLN A 933 -4.00 -1.45 34.78
N GLY A 934 -5.05 -1.97 35.43
CA GLY A 934 -5.16 -3.40 35.75
C GLY A 934 -5.25 -4.27 34.49
N ILE A 935 -6.04 -3.85 33.49
CA ILE A 935 -6.06 -4.50 32.17
C ILE A 935 -4.72 -4.29 31.44
N ASN A 936 -4.10 -3.11 31.55
CA ASN A 936 -2.78 -2.84 30.95
C ASN A 936 -1.69 -3.78 31.51
N ALA A 937 -1.60 -3.91 32.83
CA ALA A 937 -0.70 -4.85 33.50
C ALA A 937 -1.00 -6.31 33.12
N ALA A 938 -2.27 -6.69 32.95
CA ALA A 938 -2.66 -8.02 32.50
C ALA A 938 -2.22 -8.32 31.06
N ARG A 939 -2.33 -7.38 30.11
CA ARG A 939 -1.84 -7.58 28.73
C ARG A 939 -0.31 -7.61 28.64
N LEU A 940 0.39 -6.80 29.45
CA LEU A 940 1.86 -6.72 29.41
C LEU A 940 2.51 -7.95 30.08
N SER A 941 1.86 -8.53 31.09
CA SER A 941 2.35 -9.73 31.79
C SER A 941 2.00 -11.06 31.12
N ASN A 942 1.12 -11.07 30.10
CA ASN A 942 0.74 -12.28 29.36
C ASN A 942 0.76 -12.04 27.83
N PRO A 943 1.73 -12.62 27.08
CA PRO A 943 1.77 -12.52 25.62
C PRO A 943 0.52 -13.08 24.91
N GLU A 944 -0.17 -14.04 25.53
CA GLU A 944 -1.40 -14.66 25.00
C GLU A 944 -2.67 -13.97 25.55
N PHE A 945 -2.59 -12.68 25.90
CA PHE A 945 -3.74 -11.94 26.43
C PHE A 945 -4.78 -11.66 25.34
N THR A 946 -5.97 -12.24 25.51
CA THR A 946 -7.17 -11.88 24.75
C THR A 946 -8.11 -11.04 25.59
N LEU A 947 -8.56 -9.91 25.04
CA LEU A 947 -9.57 -9.06 25.68
C LEU A 947 -10.90 -9.80 25.72
N ASN A 948 -11.48 -9.99 26.91
CA ASN A 948 -12.82 -10.60 27.03
C ASN A 948 -13.93 -9.54 27.00
N ALA A 949 -15.16 -9.96 26.67
CA ALA A 949 -16.29 -9.04 26.45
C ALA A 949 -16.59 -8.10 27.63
N ALA A 950 -16.41 -8.56 28.88
CA ALA A 950 -16.63 -7.70 30.06
C ALA A 950 -15.50 -6.68 30.25
N GLN A 951 -14.26 -7.03 29.88
CA GLN A 951 -13.13 -6.08 29.83
C GLN A 951 -13.30 -5.08 28.68
N GLU A 952 -13.77 -5.53 27.51
CA GLU A 952 -14.07 -4.64 26.38
C GLU A 952 -15.20 -3.66 26.73
N GLU A 953 -16.30 -4.14 27.33
CA GLU A 953 -17.40 -3.30 27.82
C GLU A 953 -16.92 -2.29 28.87
N THR A 954 -16.06 -2.70 29.80
CA THR A 954 -15.44 -1.81 30.81
C THR A 954 -14.59 -0.72 30.13
N LEU A 955 -13.69 -1.11 29.23
CA LEU A 955 -12.84 -0.17 28.50
C LEU A 955 -13.67 0.77 27.61
N LEU A 956 -14.73 0.28 26.95
CA LEU A 956 -15.63 1.09 26.12
C LEU A 956 -16.44 2.08 26.97
N GLY A 957 -16.89 1.68 28.16
CA GLY A 957 -17.53 2.59 29.12
C GLY A 957 -16.60 3.74 29.50
N ILE A 958 -15.34 3.43 29.83
CA ILE A 958 -14.35 4.43 30.24
C ILE A 958 -13.89 5.30 29.06
N ALA A 959 -13.64 4.71 27.87
CA ALA A 959 -13.19 5.41 26.67
C ALA A 959 -14.20 6.44 26.13
N ASN A 960 -15.50 6.26 26.43
CA ASN A 960 -16.57 7.21 26.11
C ASN A 960 -16.94 8.14 27.29
N SER A 961 -16.36 7.93 28.47
CA SER A 961 -16.65 8.69 29.69
C SER A 961 -15.96 10.05 29.73
N SER A 962 -16.39 10.89 30.67
CA SER A 962 -15.80 12.21 30.96
C SER A 962 -14.46 12.17 31.68
N SER A 963 -13.91 10.98 31.94
CA SER A 963 -12.68 10.83 32.71
C SER A 963 -11.44 11.22 31.90
N GLN A 964 -10.46 11.78 32.59
CA GLN A 964 -9.10 11.98 32.06
C GLN A 964 -8.37 10.66 31.72
N GLU A 965 -8.85 9.53 32.26
CA GLU A 965 -8.34 8.18 31.98
C GLU A 965 -8.92 7.58 30.68
N ALA A 966 -9.90 8.24 30.05
CA ALA A 966 -10.51 7.81 28.79
C ALA A 966 -9.47 7.63 27.67
N GLY A 967 -8.45 8.50 27.59
CA GLY A 967 -7.39 8.40 26.58
C GLY A 967 -6.56 7.11 26.68
N TYR A 968 -6.29 6.60 27.90
CA TYR A 968 -5.63 5.30 28.07
C TYR A 968 -6.53 4.14 27.65
N ALA A 969 -7.84 4.22 27.94
CA ALA A 969 -8.81 3.21 27.52
C ALA A 969 -8.99 3.20 25.98
N GLN A 970 -9.02 4.38 25.35
CA GLN A 970 -9.00 4.53 23.88
C GLN A 970 -7.74 3.89 23.28
N SER A 971 -6.55 4.16 23.85
CA SER A 971 -5.29 3.58 23.37
C SER A 971 -5.21 2.07 23.54
N ILE A 972 -5.64 1.52 24.69
CA ILE A 972 -5.62 0.08 24.93
C ILE A 972 -6.63 -0.66 24.02
N LEU A 973 -7.79 -0.05 23.73
CA LEU A 973 -8.70 -0.57 22.70
C LEU A 973 -8.11 -0.47 21.29
N GLY A 974 -7.42 0.62 20.96
CA GLY A 974 -6.67 0.75 19.71
C GLY A 974 -5.62 -0.34 19.53
N ILE A 975 -4.88 -0.66 20.59
CA ILE A 975 -3.87 -1.72 20.63
C ILE A 975 -4.49 -3.12 20.47
N LEU A 976 -5.56 -3.42 21.22
CA LEU A 976 -6.11 -4.78 21.32
C LEU A 976 -7.18 -5.11 20.26
N THR A 977 -7.83 -4.10 19.67
CA THR A 977 -8.95 -4.28 18.73
C THR A 977 -8.78 -3.53 17.41
N GLY A 978 -7.82 -2.60 17.31
CA GLY A 978 -7.69 -1.68 16.17
C GLY A 978 -8.71 -0.54 16.16
N ARG A 979 -9.56 -0.40 17.19
CA ARG A 979 -10.58 0.65 17.26
C ARG A 979 -9.96 2.03 17.53
N THR A 980 -10.10 2.93 16.56
CA THR A 980 -9.74 4.35 16.70
C THR A 980 -10.92 5.19 17.19
N PHE A 981 -10.64 6.31 17.87
CA PHE A 981 -11.65 7.24 18.41
C PHE A 981 -11.44 8.64 17.83
N MET A 982 -12.52 9.25 17.33
CA MET A 982 -12.50 10.60 16.77
C MET A 982 -12.67 11.69 17.85
N PRO A 983 -12.14 12.91 17.62
CA PRO A 983 -12.45 14.08 18.43
C PRO A 983 -13.94 14.47 18.36
N ARG A 984 -14.46 15.03 19.45
CA ARG A 984 -15.85 15.53 19.55
C ARG A 984 -15.97 16.88 18.88
N LEU A 985 -17.01 17.11 18.07
CA LEU A 985 -17.24 18.48 17.55
C LEU A 985 -17.60 19.47 18.68
N PRO A 986 -17.21 20.75 18.54
CA PRO A 986 -17.73 21.84 19.36
C PRO A 986 -19.27 21.89 19.32
N ASN A 987 -19.93 21.85 20.48
CA ASN A 987 -21.39 21.87 20.55
C ASN A 987 -21.98 23.29 20.42
N LEU A 988 -22.09 23.77 19.19
CA LEU A 988 -22.63 25.10 18.84
C LEU A 988 -24.18 25.15 18.75
N THR A 989 -24.90 24.23 19.41
CA THR A 989 -26.38 24.18 19.35
C THR A 989 -27.01 25.39 20.03
N GLY A 990 -27.78 26.18 19.27
CA GLY A 990 -28.54 27.34 19.76
C GLY A 990 -28.11 28.68 19.15
N GLU A 991 -26.90 28.78 18.59
CA GLU A 991 -26.32 30.08 18.17
C GLU A 991 -26.37 30.35 16.65
N ARG A 992 -26.78 29.36 15.85
CA ARG A 992 -27.08 29.55 14.42
C ARG A 992 -28.46 30.17 14.21
N SER A 993 -28.57 31.46 14.50
CA SER A 993 -29.66 32.30 13.96
C SER A 993 -29.42 32.60 12.48
N ASP A 994 -30.47 33.00 11.75
CA ASP A 994 -30.55 33.07 10.28
C ASP A 994 -29.62 34.10 9.59
N ALA A 995 -28.31 33.89 9.70
CA ALA A 995 -27.32 34.56 8.87
C ALA A 995 -27.37 33.97 7.45
N SER A 996 -28.06 34.66 6.55
CA SER A 996 -28.12 34.29 5.14
C SER A 996 -26.75 34.39 4.47
N LEU A 997 -26.03 33.26 4.42
CA LEU A 997 -24.76 33.13 3.72
C LEU A 997 -24.93 33.51 2.25
N ALA A 998 -24.51 34.73 1.90
CA ALA A 998 -24.48 35.21 0.54
C ALA A 998 -23.65 34.26 -0.33
N ALA A 999 -24.13 33.98 -1.54
CA ALA A 999 -23.61 32.93 -2.40
C ALA A 999 -22.09 33.05 -2.62
N GLN A 1000 -21.32 32.16 -1.98
CA GLN A 1000 -19.88 32.04 -2.18
C GLN A 1000 -19.61 31.73 -3.66
N PRO A 1001 -18.75 32.50 -4.35
CA PRO A 1001 -18.40 32.19 -5.74
C PRO A 1001 -17.73 30.82 -5.82
N SER A 1002 -17.93 30.11 -6.94
CA SER A 1002 -17.57 28.70 -7.09
C SER A 1002 -16.06 28.45 -6.99
N LYS A 1003 -15.58 28.10 -5.80
CA LYS A 1003 -14.26 27.49 -5.58
C LYS A 1003 -14.22 26.11 -6.26
N MET A 1004 -13.12 25.78 -6.91
CA MET A 1004 -12.94 24.47 -7.56
C MET A 1004 -12.81 23.36 -6.50
N GLY A 1005 -13.30 22.15 -6.81
CA GLY A 1005 -13.10 20.95 -5.98
C GLY A 1005 -14.03 20.80 -4.76
N VAL A 1006 -14.96 21.72 -4.52
CA VAL A 1006 -15.88 21.67 -3.36
C VAL A 1006 -17.29 21.22 -3.79
N LEU A 1007 -17.93 20.34 -3.03
CA LEU A 1007 -19.35 20.02 -3.16
C LEU A 1007 -20.18 21.20 -2.63
N GLN A 1008 -21.09 21.76 -3.41
CA GLN A 1008 -22.04 22.74 -2.88
C GLN A 1008 -23.29 22.03 -2.38
N VAL A 1009 -23.80 22.44 -1.21
CA VAL A 1009 -24.93 21.80 -0.52
C VAL A 1009 -25.95 22.86 -0.09
N ALA A 1010 -27.22 22.64 -0.37
CA ALA A 1010 -28.29 23.55 0.01
C ALA A 1010 -29.63 22.80 0.22
N PRO A 1011 -30.41 23.11 1.27
CA PRO A 1011 -30.07 23.98 2.41
C PRO A 1011 -28.98 23.34 3.31
N ASN A 1012 -28.34 24.16 4.14
CA ASN A 1012 -27.37 23.73 5.15
C ASN A 1012 -27.28 24.81 6.26
N PRO A 1013 -27.91 24.62 7.46
CA PRO A 1013 -28.57 23.41 7.94
C PRO A 1013 -29.75 22.93 7.07
N ALA A 1014 -30.02 21.62 7.13
CA ALA A 1014 -31.09 20.96 6.40
C ALA A 1014 -32.04 20.24 7.36
N ASN A 1015 -33.34 20.29 7.09
CA ASN A 1015 -34.34 19.55 7.86
C ASN A 1015 -34.76 18.26 7.12
N GLU A 1016 -35.29 18.38 5.90
CA GLU A 1016 -35.88 17.24 5.19
C GLU A 1016 -35.02 16.68 4.05
N THR A 1017 -34.45 17.57 3.22
CA THR A 1017 -33.67 17.19 2.02
C THR A 1017 -32.46 18.09 1.82
N ILE A 1018 -31.44 17.57 1.13
CA ILE A 1018 -30.22 18.30 0.74
C ILE A 1018 -30.02 18.14 -0.76
N LEU A 1019 -29.96 19.26 -1.47
CA LEU A 1019 -29.48 19.32 -2.85
C LEU A 1019 -27.95 19.44 -2.84
N VAL A 1020 -27.28 18.48 -3.48
CA VAL A 1020 -25.83 18.36 -3.58
C VAL A 1020 -25.43 18.65 -5.03
N GLN A 1021 -24.69 19.73 -5.26
CA GLN A 1021 -24.13 20.04 -6.58
C GLN A 1021 -22.69 19.51 -6.68
N LEU A 1022 -22.46 18.64 -7.66
CA LEU A 1022 -21.19 17.98 -7.94
C LEU A 1022 -20.21 18.92 -8.66
N PRO A 1023 -18.89 18.84 -8.40
CA PRO A 1023 -17.90 19.69 -9.04
C PRO A 1023 -17.77 19.41 -10.55
N ARG A 1024 -17.55 20.48 -11.34
CA ARG A 1024 -17.57 20.45 -12.82
C ARG A 1024 -16.43 19.71 -13.55
N GLN A 1025 -15.47 19.14 -12.82
CA GLN A 1025 -14.36 18.35 -13.40
C GLN A 1025 -14.26 17.00 -12.70
N VAL A 1026 -15.12 16.08 -13.15
CA VAL A 1026 -15.32 14.71 -12.67
C VAL A 1026 -15.33 13.80 -13.90
N HIS A 1027 -14.79 12.59 -13.81
CA HIS A 1027 -14.71 11.70 -14.98
C HIS A 1027 -16.09 11.07 -15.28
N ILE A 1028 -16.64 11.39 -16.46
CA ILE A 1028 -17.87 10.78 -16.98
C ILE A 1028 -17.64 9.27 -17.13
N GLY A 1029 -18.55 8.45 -16.58
CA GLY A 1029 -18.46 6.98 -16.63
C GLY A 1029 -17.66 6.32 -15.50
N ALA A 1030 -17.37 7.01 -14.40
CA ALA A 1030 -16.89 6.40 -13.15
C ALA A 1030 -18.07 6.06 -12.21
N GLU A 1031 -17.99 4.93 -11.49
CA GLU A 1031 -18.86 4.68 -10.33
C GLU A 1031 -18.64 5.76 -9.27
N ARG A 1032 -19.72 6.41 -8.86
CA ARG A 1032 -19.73 7.59 -7.98
C ARG A 1032 -20.67 7.39 -6.82
N VAL A 1033 -20.17 7.56 -5.61
CA VAL A 1033 -20.92 7.34 -4.37
C VAL A 1033 -20.88 8.60 -3.51
N LEU A 1034 -22.03 9.06 -3.03
CA LEU A 1034 -22.12 9.98 -1.92
C LEU A 1034 -22.27 9.19 -0.62
N GLU A 1035 -21.31 9.34 0.30
CA GLU A 1035 -21.38 8.82 1.66
C GLU A 1035 -21.70 9.94 2.65
N LEU A 1036 -22.78 9.76 3.41
CA LEU A 1036 -23.16 10.57 4.56
C LEU A 1036 -22.64 9.88 5.82
N ARG A 1037 -21.64 10.47 6.49
CA ARG A 1037 -21.08 9.94 7.75
C ARG A 1037 -21.37 10.87 8.91
N ASP A 1038 -21.82 10.30 10.02
CA ASP A 1038 -21.90 10.99 11.29
C ASP A 1038 -20.50 11.40 11.74
N ILE A 1039 -20.30 12.67 12.04
CA ILE A 1039 -18.96 13.22 12.25
C ILE A 1039 -18.39 12.96 13.65
N ALA A 1040 -19.26 12.72 14.64
CA ALA A 1040 -18.87 12.50 16.02
C ALA A 1040 -18.51 11.02 16.28
N THR A 1041 -19.12 10.11 15.51
CA THR A 1041 -18.93 8.65 15.64
C THR A 1041 -18.19 8.01 14.46
N GLY A 1042 -18.08 8.70 13.32
CA GLY A 1042 -17.53 8.16 12.06
C GLY A 1042 -18.44 7.19 11.31
N ILE A 1043 -19.62 6.87 11.88
CA ILE A 1043 -20.55 5.86 11.39
C ILE A 1043 -21.13 6.28 10.03
N LEU A 1044 -21.20 5.35 9.08
CA LEU A 1044 -21.90 5.54 7.81
C LEU A 1044 -23.42 5.51 8.06
N VAL A 1045 -24.07 6.62 7.77
CA VAL A 1045 -25.50 6.85 8.03
C VAL A 1045 -26.34 6.62 6.77
N GLN A 1046 -25.83 7.06 5.62
CA GLN A 1046 -26.49 6.89 4.34
C GLN A 1046 -25.43 6.78 3.23
N GLN A 1047 -25.71 5.99 2.20
CA GLN A 1047 -24.86 5.81 1.03
C GLN A 1047 -25.74 5.80 -0.21
N VAL A 1048 -25.43 6.65 -1.20
CA VAL A 1048 -26.24 6.85 -2.40
C VAL A 1048 -25.34 6.87 -3.63
N GLN A 1049 -25.69 6.11 -4.67
CA GLN A 1049 -25.03 6.22 -5.98
C GLN A 1049 -25.37 7.58 -6.60
N ALA A 1050 -24.36 8.38 -6.91
CA ALA A 1050 -24.51 9.69 -7.52
C ALA A 1050 -24.59 9.56 -9.06
N PRO A 1051 -25.71 9.99 -9.69
CA PRO A 1051 -25.88 9.89 -11.14
C PRO A 1051 -24.90 10.79 -11.92
N ASP A 1052 -24.94 10.69 -13.25
CA ASP A 1052 -24.12 11.52 -14.13
C ASP A 1052 -24.50 13.01 -14.11
N ASP A 1053 -25.71 13.35 -13.64
CA ASP A 1053 -26.20 14.73 -13.47
C ASP A 1053 -25.36 15.57 -12.50
N SER A 1054 -25.37 16.90 -12.69
CA SER A 1054 -24.63 17.82 -11.82
C SER A 1054 -25.19 17.97 -10.41
N ASN A 1055 -26.43 17.50 -10.16
CA ASN A 1055 -27.17 17.73 -8.94
C ASN A 1055 -27.76 16.40 -8.42
N VAL A 1056 -27.56 16.08 -7.14
CA VAL A 1056 -28.12 14.90 -6.47
C VAL A 1056 -28.97 15.37 -5.29
N SER A 1057 -30.12 14.74 -5.04
CA SER A 1057 -30.96 15.02 -3.87
C SER A 1057 -30.87 13.90 -2.85
N LEU A 1058 -30.58 14.24 -1.59
CA LEU A 1058 -30.52 13.30 -0.47
C LEU A 1058 -31.68 13.60 0.50
N SER A 1059 -32.40 12.56 0.93
CA SER A 1059 -33.41 12.69 1.99
C SER A 1059 -32.76 12.45 3.35
N VAL A 1060 -32.97 13.39 4.27
CA VAL A 1060 -32.40 13.40 5.63
C VAL A 1060 -33.47 13.36 6.72
N GLN A 1061 -34.76 13.25 6.38
CA GLN A 1061 -35.92 13.18 7.30
C GLN A 1061 -35.83 12.12 8.42
N THR A 1062 -34.98 11.11 8.29
CA THR A 1062 -34.76 10.05 9.29
C THR A 1062 -33.34 10.04 9.88
N THR A 1063 -32.54 11.06 9.59
CA THR A 1063 -31.16 11.20 10.09
C THR A 1063 -31.16 12.14 11.29
N PRO A 1064 -30.67 11.73 12.48
CA PRO A 1064 -30.74 12.56 13.68
C PRO A 1064 -30.23 14.00 13.49
N SER A 1065 -30.79 14.94 14.26
CA SER A 1065 -30.24 16.30 14.32
C SER A 1065 -28.79 16.25 14.82
N GLY A 1066 -27.86 16.76 14.01
CA GLY A 1066 -26.43 16.52 14.17
C GLY A 1066 -25.62 17.11 13.02
N ILE A 1067 -24.34 16.75 12.95
CA ILE A 1067 -23.42 17.23 11.91
C ILE A 1067 -22.79 16.02 11.22
N TYR A 1068 -22.66 16.12 9.90
CA TYR A 1068 -22.32 15.02 9.02
C TYR A 1068 -21.30 15.47 7.98
N ILE A 1069 -20.38 14.57 7.62
CA ILE A 1069 -19.51 14.75 6.46
C ILE A 1069 -20.23 14.10 5.27
N LEU A 1070 -20.49 14.89 4.24
CA LEU A 1070 -20.78 14.37 2.91
C LEU A 1070 -19.46 14.19 2.15
N SER A 1071 -19.13 12.96 1.79
CA SER A 1071 -18.00 12.64 0.92
C SER A 1071 -18.50 12.19 -0.44
N LEU A 1072 -18.00 12.78 -1.53
CA LEU A 1072 -18.11 12.21 -2.88
C LEU A 1072 -16.91 11.29 -3.11
N LEU A 1073 -17.19 10.03 -3.45
CA LEU A 1073 -16.20 9.04 -3.82
C LEU A 1073 -16.32 8.70 -5.30
N GLU A 1074 -15.21 8.73 -6.04
CA GLU A 1074 -15.06 8.08 -7.35
C GLU A 1074 -14.20 6.82 -7.16
N LYS A 1075 -14.73 5.64 -7.51
CA LYS A 1075 -14.01 4.36 -7.43
C LYS A 1075 -13.37 4.05 -6.06
N GLY A 1076 -13.90 4.61 -4.95
CA GLY A 1076 -13.35 4.44 -3.61
C GLY A 1076 -12.27 5.47 -3.19
N VAL A 1077 -12.06 6.53 -3.97
CA VAL A 1077 -11.29 7.72 -3.56
C VAL A 1077 -12.23 8.87 -3.28
N VAL A 1078 -12.09 9.50 -2.11
CA VAL A 1078 -12.81 10.74 -1.79
C VAL A 1078 -12.24 11.88 -2.64
N VAL A 1079 -13.08 12.44 -3.52
CA VAL A 1079 -12.72 13.46 -4.50
C VAL A 1079 -13.05 14.87 -4.02
N ALA A 1080 -14.11 14.96 -3.20
CA ALA A 1080 -14.55 16.19 -2.55
C ALA A 1080 -15.29 15.84 -1.26
N ARG A 1081 -15.18 16.72 -0.25
CA ARG A 1081 -15.96 16.66 1.00
C ARG A 1081 -16.73 17.96 1.17
N GLN A 1082 -17.85 17.90 1.87
CA GLN A 1082 -18.56 19.07 2.38
C GLN A 1082 -19.27 18.73 3.69
N LYS A 1083 -19.12 19.62 4.66
CA LYS A 1083 -19.79 19.53 5.96
C LYS A 1083 -21.26 19.95 5.83
N ILE A 1084 -22.17 19.11 6.30
CA ILE A 1084 -23.61 19.37 6.34
C ILE A 1084 -24.13 19.22 7.77
N THR A 1085 -25.06 20.09 8.15
CA THR A 1085 -25.74 20.07 9.44
C THR A 1085 -27.18 19.67 9.21
N ILE A 1086 -27.66 18.66 9.93
CA ILE A 1086 -29.05 18.21 9.88
C ILE A 1086 -29.73 18.69 11.16
N GLN A 1087 -30.90 19.31 11.02
CA GLN A 1087 -31.61 19.96 12.11
C GLN A 1087 -33.12 19.87 11.84
N HIS A 1088 -33.76 18.93 12.56
CA HIS A 1088 -35.21 18.81 12.64
C HIS A 1088 -35.83 19.85 13.58
#